data_AF-A0A1B1I299-F1
#
_entry.id   AF-A0A1B1I299-F1
#
_cell.length_a   1.000
_cell.length_b   1.000
_cell.length_c   1.000
_cell.angle_alpha   90.00
_cell.angle_beta   90.00
_cell.angle_gamma   90.00
#
_symmetry.space_group_name_H-M   'P 1'
#
loop_
_entity.id
_entity.type
_entity.pdbx_description
1 polymer ?
#
loop_
_entity_poly.entity_id
_entity_poly.type
_entity_poly.pdbx_seq_one_letter_code
_entity_poly.pdbx_strand_id
1 'polypeptide(L)'
;MKASSNAHLRRTLLCALVAGSIAAPFAAQTAYALPIEGAHAETNAGEANISTSGTVMDIVGKTEHNILKWEDFSVDSGEKVRFDNGTQTKDYLNLVTGEGASNIYGTIEGGRSIYLVNPHGILFAAGSQVNTGALYLSTANPADIAAATNTFKANGTSPLSATAQMGDVLNLGTVKASKLYIEGKKVTVLNTDAVTDANGTALTGANVTIRSAQTPHIGYDVGHKTTENIDVNGTATPYDVADYASTNADHHKASASARGWDVANLGGTAHTDYDYMRVHDVYDLQNINAKRDGRYILAGDIDATATTHWNSGEGFAPLGNGGNAFTGRLDGAGHTLRGLYINRQDDFEIGLFGSVKGATIENLSLRDGNVKAEDYVGGIVGVAEEAVIRNVSYAGTVDGGRVVGGIVGGANGGSIQNAWNAGTVEGESSVGGIVGVADKGSTFQNVCNTGAISGVVTQSGGIAGYIENSRLQNAWNTGTVTGDQQVGGIVGEANGGSIRHAVWKSGSAGQAVGALSNGADVTTDVKVAPEADMKLAATYTDWKDANGNAVVATEGGVGTPWRIYEGHTTPLLTGLMKGTKCLAKVYDGKTFGDGDAHIISDTPLEKNVGTYDARGIYSDAFGYDLIGSTYRIAPRVLTMSGVAAQSKTYDGTTAADAAQFHATLKNVVAGEESLVSATATGAAYNSKDVASANAVSYTLALRGTGAGNYRIARTVQGTGSITAKQLNLALMGGARFDKTYDGNANVTQTLTKDGNYTLTNFVNGEGAGIALAPVTGTYTDKNAGTGKAVTFGGLTLTGTGAGNYSLSTTTLTTTGDIAKRALTLEGTAGTQFTKTYDGNATVTQNLARGTNYRLAGVVEGEGTNIVALNESAAQGAYATKDAQAAGMRQNVTFTNLALTGSGAANYTLAAHKTFENAGRITPRELNLALASGARFDKTYDGNANVTQTLTKGTNYSLTGFVTGEGTGIELSAVTGKYADKNAARDKAVTFGGLTLTGTGAGNYVLNKTALTGTGTIARRALTLGAVAAQSKTYDGKTDADASKFGAVLAGAVAGDRVTATATGATYNDKNVAGASRINYTGVALAGTDAGNYTLAAIAAQGAGSITHRDLTLTADARSIVQGEALPSFTGRAEGFADGEDERVFGTGGITFGTTLTNTDTPGSYGVTGRIGSTSDGVLGNYRIRQAAGNANAFTIYAADLPGGILASLVQDATPRFDMGFEREVYVFGLPRPVPTATLGIYRFAAARDISIEGVRLD
;
A
#
# COMPACT_ATOMS: atom_id res chain seq x y z
N MET A 1 -61.74 49.44 38.41
CA MET A 1 -61.94 50.43 37.33
C MET A 1 -60.62 50.57 36.59
N LYS A 2 -60.59 50.12 35.32
CA LYS A 2 -60.44 50.97 34.12
C LYS A 2 -59.01 51.54 34.00
N ALA A 3 -58.20 50.97 33.12
CA ALA A 3 -58.05 51.38 31.71
C ALA A 3 -56.95 52.46 31.58
N SER A 4 -55.81 52.13 30.96
CA SER A 4 -55.46 52.54 29.58
C SER A 4 -54.98 53.99 29.44
N SER A 5 -53.67 54.19 29.25
CA SER A 5 -53.05 54.60 27.96
C SER A 5 -51.54 54.82 28.21
N ASN A 6 -50.59 54.15 27.54
CA ASN A 6 -50.23 54.12 26.11
C ASN A 6 -49.88 55.47 25.47
N ALA A 7 -48.94 56.22 26.06
CA ALA A 7 -48.21 57.25 25.30
C ALA A 7 -46.75 57.56 25.71
N HIS A 8 -46.24 57.16 26.88
CA HIS A 8 -44.92 57.68 27.33
C HIS A 8 -43.86 56.66 27.76
N LEU A 9 -44.10 55.35 27.61
CA LEU A 9 -43.15 54.30 28.02
C LEU A 9 -42.49 53.53 26.85
N ARG A 10 -42.25 54.20 25.72
CA ARG A 10 -41.50 53.65 24.56
C ARG A 10 -40.37 54.54 24.04
N ARG A 11 -39.91 55.53 24.82
CA ARG A 11 -38.82 56.45 24.41
C ARG A 11 -37.63 56.54 25.37
N THR A 12 -37.53 55.65 26.35
CA THR A 12 -36.40 55.64 27.32
C THR A 12 -35.76 54.24 27.45
N LEU A 13 -35.91 53.40 26.41
CA LEU A 13 -35.23 52.10 26.27
C LEU A 13 -34.51 51.97 24.91
N LEU A 14 -34.14 53.12 24.36
CA LEU A 14 -33.24 53.32 23.23
C LEU A 14 -32.34 54.48 23.67
N CYS A 15 -31.00 54.33 23.59
CA CYS A 15 -29.96 55.31 23.98
C CYS A 15 -29.26 55.14 25.35
N ALA A 16 -29.13 53.93 25.88
CA ALA A 16 -28.15 53.63 26.96
C ALA A 16 -27.48 52.26 26.77
N LEU A 17 -26.94 52.03 25.56
CA LEU A 17 -26.03 50.94 25.26
C LEU A 17 -24.94 51.45 24.31
N VAL A 18 -24.37 52.61 24.64
CA VAL A 18 -23.16 53.19 24.03
C VAL A 18 -22.41 53.92 25.14
N ALA A 19 -21.11 53.59 25.27
CA ALA A 19 -20.04 54.16 26.11
C ALA A 19 -19.52 53.22 27.21
N GLY A 20 -18.35 52.62 26.98
CA GLY A 20 -17.63 51.72 27.90
C GLY A 20 -17.00 50.51 27.20
N SER A 21 -16.32 50.65 26.05
CA SER A 21 -14.85 50.73 25.98
C SER A 21 -14.10 49.83 26.98
N ILE A 22 -13.96 48.54 26.63
CA ILE A 22 -12.72 47.80 26.89
C ILE A 22 -12.09 47.59 25.52
N ALA A 23 -10.96 48.27 25.32
CA ALA A 23 -10.11 48.17 24.16
C ALA A 23 -9.63 46.72 24.00
N ALA A 24 -10.10 46.05 22.96
CA ALA A 24 -9.27 45.08 22.25
C ALA A 24 -8.54 45.88 21.16
N PRO A 25 -7.22 45.74 21.02
CA PRO A 25 -6.54 46.34 19.89
C PRO A 25 -7.15 45.71 18.63
N PHE A 26 -7.83 46.51 17.82
CA PHE A 26 -8.13 46.12 16.45
C PHE A 26 -6.78 45.94 15.77
N ALA A 27 -6.31 44.69 15.71
CA ALA A 27 -5.26 44.31 14.82
C ALA A 27 -5.76 44.65 13.41
N ALA A 28 -5.04 45.55 12.73
CA ALA A 28 -5.27 45.86 11.34
C ALA A 28 -5.25 44.55 10.55
N GLN A 29 -6.41 44.14 10.01
CA GLN A 29 -6.50 43.01 9.11
C GLN A 29 -6.07 43.49 7.72
N THR A 30 -4.94 42.99 7.26
CA THR A 30 -4.26 43.32 5.99
C THR A 30 -5.12 43.02 4.76
N ALA A 31 -4.84 43.71 3.65
CA ALA A 31 -5.39 43.46 2.32
C ALA A 31 -5.08 42.03 1.85
N TYR A 32 -5.80 41.53 0.84
CA TYR A 32 -5.54 40.21 0.24
C TYR A 32 -5.09 40.35 -1.24
N ALA A 33 -3.80 40.23 -1.52
CA ALA A 33 -3.22 40.10 -2.86
C ALA A 33 -2.45 38.76 -3.01
N LEU A 34 -3.23 37.69 -3.14
CA LEU A 34 -2.78 36.35 -3.52
C LEU A 34 -2.76 36.24 -5.06
N PRO A 35 -2.01 35.27 -5.64
CA PRO A 35 -1.91 35.08 -7.08
C PRO A 35 -3.27 35.04 -7.80
N ILE A 36 -3.33 35.63 -8.99
CA ILE A 36 -4.57 35.79 -9.77
C ILE A 36 -4.55 34.84 -10.95
N GLU A 37 -5.45 33.86 -10.95
CA GLU A 37 -5.57 32.89 -12.05
C GLU A 37 -6.10 33.52 -13.35
N GLY A 38 -6.92 34.56 -13.25
CA GLY A 38 -7.51 35.23 -14.41
C GLY A 38 -8.31 34.28 -15.32
N ALA A 39 -8.08 34.39 -16.62
CA ALA A 39 -8.66 33.51 -17.64
C ALA A 39 -8.14 32.06 -17.56
N HIS A 40 -7.10 31.79 -16.77
CA HIS A 40 -6.48 30.47 -16.66
C HIS A 40 -7.13 29.57 -15.59
N ALA A 41 -8.11 30.05 -14.84
CA ALA A 41 -8.72 29.30 -13.74
C ALA A 41 -9.24 27.91 -14.16
N GLU A 42 -9.84 27.78 -15.35
CA GLU A 42 -10.31 26.48 -15.86
C GLU A 42 -9.15 25.54 -16.23
N THR A 43 -8.08 26.09 -16.81
CA THR A 43 -6.88 25.32 -17.16
C THR A 43 -6.15 24.86 -15.91
N ASN A 44 -5.96 25.77 -14.95
CA ASN A 44 -5.34 25.49 -13.66
C ASN A 44 -6.16 24.47 -12.86
N ALA A 45 -7.50 24.51 -12.93
CA ALA A 45 -8.35 23.51 -12.31
C ALA A 45 -8.13 22.09 -12.88
N GLY A 46 -7.60 21.95 -14.10
CA GLY A 46 -7.15 20.67 -14.66
C GLY A 46 -5.83 20.16 -14.06
N GLU A 47 -5.00 21.06 -13.54
CA GLU A 47 -3.61 20.84 -13.11
C GLU A 47 -3.47 20.73 -11.59
N ALA A 48 -4.20 21.56 -10.84
CA ALA A 48 -4.18 21.59 -9.38
C ALA A 48 -5.57 21.87 -8.79
N ASN A 49 -5.79 21.42 -7.56
CA ASN A 49 -6.87 21.93 -6.73
C ASN A 49 -6.36 23.19 -6.03
N ILE A 50 -6.83 24.36 -6.49
CA ILE A 50 -6.48 25.66 -5.91
C ILE A 50 -7.65 26.10 -5.02
N SER A 51 -7.33 26.50 -3.79
CA SER A 51 -8.31 27.03 -2.86
C SER A 51 -7.70 28.14 -2.02
N THR A 52 -8.49 29.14 -1.70
CA THR A 52 -8.07 30.22 -0.80
C THR A 52 -8.88 30.16 0.48
N SER A 53 -8.23 30.37 1.62
CA SER A 53 -8.88 30.47 2.93
C SER A 53 -8.18 31.55 3.75
N GLY A 54 -8.88 32.64 4.05
CA GLY A 54 -8.23 33.80 4.66
C GLY A 54 -7.05 34.24 3.81
N THR A 55 -5.87 34.38 4.44
CA THR A 55 -4.63 34.93 3.85
C THR A 55 -3.78 33.85 3.18
N VAL A 56 -4.31 32.63 3.05
CA VAL A 56 -3.58 31.47 2.53
C VAL A 56 -4.23 30.98 1.23
N MET A 57 -3.44 30.91 0.16
CA MET A 57 -3.76 30.16 -1.05
C MET A 57 -3.11 28.77 -0.97
N ASP A 58 -3.92 27.74 -0.94
CA ASP A 58 -3.49 26.34 -1.03
C ASP A 58 -3.56 25.86 -2.47
N ILE A 59 -2.45 25.31 -2.96
CA ILE A 59 -2.30 24.76 -4.30
C ILE A 59 -1.88 23.29 -4.16
N VAL A 60 -2.78 22.37 -4.50
CA VAL A 60 -2.51 20.93 -4.45
C VAL A 60 -2.53 20.36 -5.86
N GLY A 61 -1.34 20.12 -6.41
CA GLY A 61 -1.13 19.56 -7.73
C GLY A 61 -1.76 18.18 -7.89
N LYS A 62 -2.29 17.89 -9.08
CA LYS A 62 -2.93 16.59 -9.40
C LYS A 62 -1.94 15.56 -9.92
N THR A 63 -0.76 16.01 -10.37
CA THR A 63 0.29 15.18 -10.97
C THR A 63 1.64 15.46 -10.32
N GLU A 64 2.66 14.65 -10.58
CA GLU A 64 4.03 14.89 -10.07
C GLU A 64 4.62 16.24 -10.55
N HIS A 65 4.27 16.68 -11.76
CA HIS A 65 4.75 17.92 -12.37
C HIS A 65 3.56 18.72 -12.89
N ASN A 66 3.32 19.89 -12.32
CA ASN A 66 2.10 20.68 -12.57
C ASN A 66 2.48 22.00 -13.23
N ILE A 67 1.73 22.40 -14.27
CA ILE A 67 1.97 23.66 -14.97
C ILE A 67 0.80 24.59 -14.69
N LEU A 68 1.07 25.69 -13.99
CA LEU A 68 0.07 26.68 -13.61
C LEU A 68 0.35 27.99 -14.33
N LYS A 69 -0.71 28.62 -14.84
CA LYS A 69 -0.64 29.91 -15.52
C LYS A 69 -1.33 30.98 -14.69
N TRP A 70 -0.72 32.16 -14.64
CA TRP A 70 -1.14 33.24 -13.77
C TRP A 70 -1.24 34.55 -14.57
N GLU A 71 -2.30 35.31 -14.33
CA GLU A 71 -2.39 36.70 -14.77
C GLU A 71 -1.42 37.55 -13.95
N ASP A 72 -1.37 37.32 -12.63
CA ASP A 72 -0.37 37.89 -11.72
C ASP A 72 0.01 36.83 -10.68
N PHE A 73 1.29 36.80 -10.31
CA PHE A 73 1.79 36.00 -9.19
C PHE A 73 2.51 36.93 -8.22
N SER A 74 1.73 37.66 -7.43
CA SER A 74 2.20 38.46 -6.30
C SER A 74 1.65 37.88 -4.98
N VAL A 75 2.36 38.14 -3.88
CA VAL A 75 1.98 37.69 -2.53
C VAL A 75 2.26 38.82 -1.56
N ASP A 76 1.22 39.46 -1.04
CA ASP A 76 1.36 40.60 -0.13
C ASP A 76 1.83 40.21 1.29
N SER A 77 2.21 41.22 2.08
CA SER A 77 2.69 41.02 3.46
C SER A 77 1.61 40.38 4.35
N GLY A 78 1.99 39.35 5.11
CA GLY A 78 1.07 38.56 5.95
C GLY A 78 0.27 37.49 5.20
N GLU A 79 0.47 37.37 3.89
CA GLU A 79 -0.14 36.33 3.06
C GLU A 79 0.80 35.19 2.75
N LYS A 80 0.21 34.09 2.27
CA LYS A 80 0.91 32.85 2.02
C LYS A 80 0.37 32.11 0.82
N VAL A 81 1.27 31.64 -0.04
CA VAL A 81 0.99 30.60 -1.03
C VAL A 81 1.62 29.31 -0.53
N ARG A 82 0.81 28.26 -0.38
CA ARG A 82 1.21 26.96 0.15
C ARG A 82 0.95 25.87 -0.89
N PHE A 83 2.02 25.27 -1.37
CA PHE A 83 1.99 24.14 -2.31
C PHE A 83 1.95 22.81 -1.55
N ASP A 84 1.18 21.84 -2.03
CA ASP A 84 1.02 20.50 -1.45
C ASP A 84 0.79 20.49 0.08
N ASN A 85 -0.05 21.40 0.57
CA ASN A 85 -0.33 21.58 2.02
C ASN A 85 0.94 21.82 2.86
N GLY A 86 1.99 22.39 2.26
CA GLY A 86 3.28 22.69 2.91
C GLY A 86 4.29 21.56 2.79
N THR A 87 3.94 20.44 2.16
CA THR A 87 4.87 19.33 1.90
C THR A 87 5.67 19.58 0.61
N GLN A 88 6.87 19.02 0.52
CA GLN A 88 7.77 19.21 -0.62
C GLN A 88 7.72 18.02 -1.58
N THR A 89 6.53 17.67 -2.08
CA THR A 89 6.32 16.41 -2.82
C THR A 89 6.29 16.52 -4.33
N LYS A 90 5.73 17.60 -4.90
CA LYS A 90 5.52 17.75 -6.36
C LYS A 90 6.14 19.02 -6.91
N ASP A 91 6.35 19.05 -8.21
CA ASP A 91 6.91 20.21 -8.91
C ASP A 91 5.81 21.12 -9.48
N TYR A 92 6.07 22.43 -9.45
CA TYR A 92 5.15 23.46 -9.92
C TYR A 92 5.88 24.46 -10.81
N LEU A 93 5.49 24.49 -12.08
CA LEU A 93 5.89 25.51 -13.03
C LEU A 93 4.83 26.60 -13.07
N ASN A 94 5.13 27.74 -12.44
CA ASN A 94 4.27 28.93 -12.41
C ASN A 94 4.70 29.89 -13.51
N LEU A 95 3.87 30.01 -14.55
CA LEU A 95 4.08 30.89 -15.69
C LEU A 95 3.21 32.13 -15.52
N VAL A 96 3.82 33.30 -15.34
CA VAL A 96 3.10 34.56 -15.34
C VAL A 96 2.97 35.03 -16.79
N THR A 97 1.73 35.15 -17.26
CA THR A 97 1.38 35.54 -18.64
C THR A 97 0.62 36.85 -18.71
N GLY A 98 0.21 37.41 -17.57
CA GLY A 98 -0.25 38.80 -17.52
C GLY A 98 0.91 39.77 -17.34
N GLU A 99 0.56 41.02 -17.07
CA GLU A 99 1.50 42.13 -17.04
C GLU A 99 2.08 42.35 -15.64
N GLY A 100 3.33 42.79 -15.57
CA GLY A 100 3.96 43.25 -14.32
C GLY A 100 4.76 42.20 -13.56
N ALA A 101 5.66 42.69 -12.72
CA ALA A 101 6.58 41.87 -11.96
C ALA A 101 5.88 41.10 -10.83
N SER A 102 6.43 39.93 -10.49
CA SER A 102 6.00 39.17 -9.33
C SER A 102 6.54 39.81 -8.06
N ASN A 103 5.66 40.44 -7.27
CA ASN A 103 6.00 41.13 -6.05
C ASN A 103 5.67 40.25 -4.83
N ILE A 104 6.70 39.64 -4.23
CA ILE A 104 6.58 38.69 -3.12
C ILE A 104 7.02 39.38 -1.82
N TYR A 105 6.06 39.87 -1.06
CA TYR A 105 6.23 40.41 0.30
C TYR A 105 5.89 39.36 1.38
N GLY A 106 5.04 38.38 1.04
CA GLY A 106 4.58 37.33 1.95
C GLY A 106 5.41 36.05 1.93
N THR A 107 4.73 34.92 2.14
CA THR A 107 5.36 33.59 2.26
C THR A 107 5.02 32.68 1.08
N ILE A 108 6.01 31.94 0.57
CA ILE A 108 5.81 30.80 -0.32
C ILE A 108 6.33 29.55 0.38
N GLU A 109 5.51 28.51 0.54
CA GLU A 109 5.94 27.27 1.19
C GLU A 109 5.46 25.98 0.49
N GLY A 110 6.20 24.89 0.70
CA GLY A 110 5.91 23.58 0.11
C GLY A 110 6.42 23.43 -1.33
N GLY A 111 6.00 22.35 -1.99
CA GLY A 111 6.47 21.96 -3.32
C GLY A 111 7.90 21.42 -3.33
N ARG A 112 8.12 20.34 -4.07
CA ARG A 112 9.46 19.76 -4.30
C ARG A 112 10.34 20.71 -5.09
N SER A 113 9.79 21.28 -6.17
CA SER A 113 10.46 22.32 -6.96
C SER A 113 9.44 23.38 -7.35
N ILE A 114 9.72 24.64 -7.05
CA ILE A 114 8.91 25.78 -7.46
C ILE A 114 9.68 26.56 -8.52
N TYR A 115 9.11 26.63 -9.72
CA TYR A 115 9.58 27.51 -10.78
C TYR A 115 8.63 28.70 -10.85
N LEU A 116 9.20 29.91 -10.83
CA LEU A 116 8.48 31.16 -11.07
C LEU A 116 9.12 31.84 -12.28
N VAL A 117 8.36 31.92 -13.37
CA VAL A 117 8.80 32.53 -14.63
C VAL A 117 7.96 33.77 -14.89
N ASN A 118 8.59 34.94 -14.82
CA ASN A 118 7.95 36.22 -15.08
C ASN A 118 8.89 37.16 -15.86
N PRO A 119 8.60 37.46 -17.15
CA PRO A 119 9.46 38.30 -17.99
C PRO A 119 9.54 39.76 -17.53
N HIS A 120 8.57 40.22 -16.74
CA HIS A 120 8.55 41.60 -16.23
C HIS A 120 9.40 41.79 -14.96
N GLY A 121 9.91 40.70 -14.38
CA GLY A 121 10.79 40.73 -13.20
C GLY A 121 10.21 39.99 -12.00
N ILE A 122 11.07 39.71 -11.03
CA ILE A 122 10.73 38.99 -9.79
C ILE A 122 11.39 39.70 -8.60
N LEU A 123 10.58 40.11 -7.62
CA LEU A 123 11.02 40.73 -6.37
C LEU A 123 10.58 39.87 -5.18
N PHE A 124 11.53 39.33 -4.44
CA PHE A 124 11.32 38.91 -3.06
C PHE A 124 11.73 40.05 -2.14
N ALA A 125 10.74 40.76 -1.59
CA ALA A 125 10.98 41.95 -0.79
C ALA A 125 11.55 41.59 0.60
N ALA A 126 12.06 42.60 1.31
CA ALA A 126 12.51 42.44 2.69
C ALA A 126 11.38 41.87 3.56
N GLY A 127 11.70 40.87 4.38
CA GLY A 127 10.72 40.16 5.23
C GLY A 127 9.97 39.01 4.56
N SER A 128 10.04 38.86 3.22
CA SER A 128 9.46 37.71 2.53
C SER A 128 10.18 36.41 2.87
N GLN A 129 9.45 35.30 2.79
CA GLN A 129 9.94 33.98 3.18
C GLN A 129 9.62 32.94 2.13
N VAL A 130 10.63 32.20 1.67
CA VAL A 130 10.46 31.04 0.81
C VAL A 130 10.91 29.79 1.55
N ASN A 131 10.06 28.77 1.61
CA ASN A 131 10.36 27.48 2.23
C ASN A 131 9.89 26.32 1.33
N THR A 132 10.74 25.94 0.38
CA THR A 132 10.41 24.98 -0.69
C THR A 132 11.51 23.94 -0.81
N GLY A 133 11.29 22.87 -1.59
CA GLY A 133 12.35 21.88 -1.85
C GLY A 133 13.46 22.50 -2.71
N ALA A 134 13.14 23.04 -3.87
CA ALA A 134 14.04 23.80 -4.73
C ALA A 134 13.32 25.03 -5.29
N LEU A 135 14.04 26.14 -5.46
CA LEU A 135 13.50 27.37 -6.03
C LEU A 135 14.23 27.71 -7.34
N TYR A 136 13.45 27.93 -8.39
CA TYR A 136 13.92 28.29 -9.72
C TYR A 136 13.23 29.59 -10.14
N LEU A 137 14.02 30.62 -10.42
CA LEU A 137 13.54 31.94 -10.83
C LEU A 137 14.02 32.24 -12.25
N SER A 138 13.12 32.73 -13.10
CA SER A 138 13.45 33.09 -14.47
C SER A 138 12.67 34.32 -14.92
N THR A 139 13.33 35.19 -15.70
CA THR A 139 12.68 36.29 -16.41
C THR A 139 12.66 36.06 -17.92
N ALA A 140 12.71 34.80 -18.34
CA ALA A 140 12.48 34.40 -19.72
C ALA A 140 11.05 34.72 -20.16
N ASN A 141 10.86 34.96 -21.44
CA ASN A 141 9.52 35.02 -22.01
C ASN A 141 8.87 33.62 -21.94
N PRO A 142 7.66 33.46 -21.36
CA PRO A 142 6.97 32.17 -21.30
C PRO A 142 6.81 31.50 -22.68
N ALA A 143 6.76 32.27 -23.76
CA ALA A 143 6.72 31.77 -25.13
C ALA A 143 8.01 31.02 -25.54
N ASP A 144 9.18 31.49 -25.08
CA ASP A 144 10.48 30.92 -25.43
C ASP A 144 10.71 29.54 -24.77
N ILE A 145 10.09 29.32 -23.60
CA ILE A 145 10.17 28.04 -22.88
C ILE A 145 8.99 27.11 -23.16
N ALA A 146 8.02 27.53 -23.98
CA ALA A 146 6.76 26.80 -24.20
C ALA A 146 6.98 25.35 -24.67
N ALA A 147 7.95 25.11 -25.57
CA ALA A 147 8.26 23.76 -26.05
C ALA A 147 8.83 22.85 -24.94
N ALA A 148 9.65 23.40 -24.05
CA ALA A 148 10.27 22.66 -22.95
C ALA A 148 9.27 22.32 -21.83
N THR A 149 8.13 23.03 -21.74
CA THR A 149 7.08 22.72 -20.77
C THR A 149 6.49 21.31 -20.93
N ASN A 150 6.44 20.78 -22.16
CA ASN A 150 6.00 19.40 -22.40
C ASN A 150 6.95 18.37 -21.78
N THR A 151 8.26 18.63 -21.85
CA THR A 151 9.27 17.78 -21.21
C THR A 151 9.16 17.89 -19.70
N PHE A 152 9.02 19.10 -19.16
CA PHE A 152 8.74 19.31 -17.73
C PHE A 152 7.51 18.51 -17.27
N LYS A 153 6.41 18.57 -18.03
CA LYS A 153 5.18 17.83 -17.70
C LYS A 153 5.38 16.32 -17.69
N ALA A 154 6.23 15.80 -18.58
CA ALA A 154 6.47 14.37 -18.73
C ALA A 154 7.41 13.78 -17.66
N ASN A 155 8.44 14.52 -17.24
CA ASN A 155 9.50 13.97 -16.38
C ASN A 155 10.18 14.96 -15.42
N GLY A 156 9.68 16.18 -15.28
CA GLY A 156 10.20 17.17 -14.33
C GLY A 156 11.50 17.84 -14.75
N THR A 157 11.99 17.64 -15.98
CA THR A 157 13.18 18.34 -16.48
C THR A 157 12.91 19.84 -16.51
N SER A 158 13.80 20.63 -15.89
CA SER A 158 13.72 22.09 -15.84
C SER A 158 13.55 22.68 -17.25
N PRO A 159 12.53 23.54 -17.48
CA PRO A 159 12.32 24.20 -18.77
C PRO A 159 13.25 25.41 -18.99
N LEU A 160 14.01 25.81 -17.95
CA LEU A 160 14.90 26.97 -17.96
C LEU A 160 16.17 26.70 -18.77
N SER A 161 16.65 27.71 -19.50
CA SER A 161 17.74 27.56 -20.50
C SER A 161 18.82 28.63 -20.46
N ALA A 162 18.69 29.64 -19.60
CA ALA A 162 19.64 30.74 -19.43
C ALA A 162 19.96 31.53 -20.72
N THR A 163 19.04 31.64 -21.68
CA THR A 163 19.31 32.30 -22.98
C THR A 163 18.94 33.79 -23.01
N ALA A 164 17.64 34.10 -23.10
CA ALA A 164 17.12 35.47 -23.16
C ALA A 164 16.32 35.78 -21.89
N GLN A 165 16.74 36.82 -21.16
CA GLN A 165 16.12 37.24 -19.91
C GLN A 165 15.70 38.71 -20.03
N MET A 166 14.45 39.01 -19.68
CA MET A 166 13.82 40.30 -19.98
C MET A 166 13.83 41.26 -18.79
N GLY A 167 13.67 40.73 -17.58
CA GLY A 167 13.52 41.48 -16.34
C GLY A 167 14.60 41.17 -15.30
N ASP A 168 14.59 41.95 -14.21
CA ASP A 168 15.52 41.80 -13.09
C ASP A 168 14.96 40.82 -12.03
N VAL A 169 15.87 40.19 -11.28
CA VAL A 169 15.52 39.36 -10.13
C VAL A 169 16.18 39.91 -8.87
N LEU A 170 15.37 40.35 -7.92
CA LEU A 170 15.84 40.88 -6.63
C LEU A 170 15.36 39.93 -5.52
N ASN A 171 16.32 39.32 -4.81
CA ASN A 171 16.05 38.58 -3.59
C ASN A 171 16.55 39.36 -2.38
N LEU A 172 15.65 40.10 -1.74
CA LEU A 172 15.85 40.87 -0.51
C LEU A 172 15.29 40.14 0.73
N GLY A 173 14.65 38.99 0.53
CA GLY A 173 14.04 38.17 1.57
C GLY A 173 14.87 36.96 1.99
N THR A 174 14.20 35.97 2.57
CA THR A 174 14.83 34.71 3.00
C THR A 174 14.42 33.54 2.10
N VAL A 175 15.38 32.68 1.75
CA VAL A 175 15.17 31.49 0.94
C VAL A 175 15.66 30.28 1.69
N LYS A 176 14.73 29.38 2.00
CA LYS A 176 14.98 28.06 2.59
C LYS A 176 14.65 27.00 1.55
N ALA A 177 15.68 26.43 0.93
CA ALA A 177 15.57 25.44 -0.13
C ALA A 177 16.83 24.56 -0.23
N SER A 178 16.71 23.37 -0.79
CA SER A 178 17.87 22.53 -1.15
C SER A 178 18.65 23.08 -2.35
N LYS A 179 18.01 23.90 -3.19
CA LYS A 179 18.62 24.55 -4.35
C LYS A 179 17.97 25.90 -4.64
N LEU A 180 18.80 26.89 -4.99
CA LEU A 180 18.40 28.16 -5.57
C LEU A 180 19.01 28.32 -6.96
N TYR A 181 18.17 28.40 -7.99
CA TYR A 181 18.59 28.66 -9.37
C TYR A 181 17.94 29.94 -9.86
N ILE A 182 18.74 30.90 -10.35
CA ILE A 182 18.25 32.17 -10.87
C ILE A 182 18.79 32.40 -12.27
N GLU A 183 17.91 32.70 -13.21
CA GLU A 183 18.26 33.33 -14.49
C GLU A 183 17.54 34.67 -14.64
N GLY A 184 18.28 35.73 -14.99
CA GLY A 184 17.72 37.08 -15.06
C GLY A 184 18.60 38.08 -15.81
N LYS A 185 18.10 39.29 -16.04
CA LYS A 185 18.87 40.36 -16.69
C LYS A 185 19.92 40.94 -15.72
N LYS A 186 19.48 41.61 -14.66
CA LYS A 186 20.27 41.90 -13.46
C LYS A 186 19.76 41.02 -12.31
N VAL A 187 20.69 40.49 -11.49
CA VAL A 187 20.34 39.68 -10.32
C VAL A 187 20.96 40.29 -9.08
N THR A 188 20.14 40.48 -8.04
CA THR A 188 20.60 40.91 -6.71
C THR A 188 20.17 39.88 -5.67
N VAL A 189 21.10 39.42 -4.84
CA VAL A 189 20.83 38.61 -3.65
C VAL A 189 21.38 39.38 -2.47
N LEU A 190 20.50 39.92 -1.63
CA LEU A 190 20.89 40.87 -0.58
C LEU A 190 21.80 40.25 0.47
N ASN A 191 21.56 38.98 0.83
CA ASN A 191 22.31 38.30 1.87
C ASN A 191 22.48 36.81 1.53
N THR A 192 23.72 36.35 1.41
CA THR A 192 24.05 34.93 1.25
C THR A 192 23.59 34.10 2.45
N ASP A 193 23.66 34.61 3.69
CA ASP A 193 23.19 33.92 4.91
C ASP A 193 21.67 33.72 4.95
N ALA A 194 20.92 34.51 4.18
CA ALA A 194 19.48 34.33 4.04
C ALA A 194 19.12 33.19 3.08
N VAL A 195 20.10 32.56 2.43
CA VAL A 195 19.92 31.42 1.51
C VAL A 195 20.42 30.13 2.19
N THR A 196 19.48 29.34 2.71
CA THR A 196 19.74 28.20 3.59
C THR A 196 19.03 26.92 3.14
N ASP A 197 19.50 25.78 3.65
CA ASP A 197 18.83 24.49 3.52
C ASP A 197 17.68 24.32 4.55
N ALA A 198 17.03 23.15 4.53
CA ALA A 198 15.95 22.83 5.46
C ALA A 198 16.34 22.90 6.95
N ASN A 199 17.63 22.85 7.29
CA ASN A 199 18.16 22.91 8.65
C ASN A 199 18.62 24.33 9.04
N GLY A 200 18.54 25.31 8.13
CA GLY A 200 19.06 26.65 8.33
C GLY A 200 20.56 26.77 8.06
N THR A 201 21.19 25.80 7.41
CA THR A 201 22.59 25.85 7.01
C THR A 201 22.71 26.60 5.69
N ALA A 202 23.62 27.57 5.60
CA ALA A 202 23.90 28.29 4.36
C ALA A 202 24.19 27.35 3.17
N LEU A 203 23.60 27.62 2.01
CA LEU A 203 23.88 26.83 0.81
C LEU A 203 25.28 27.13 0.26
N THR A 204 25.91 26.09 -0.29
CA THR A 204 27.27 26.11 -0.86
C THR A 204 27.33 25.37 -2.19
N GLY A 205 28.39 25.61 -2.97
CA GLY A 205 28.61 24.93 -4.24
C GLY A 205 27.53 25.24 -5.29
N ALA A 206 27.33 24.29 -6.21
CA ALA A 206 26.33 24.35 -7.27
C ALA A 206 24.85 24.24 -6.79
N ASN A 207 24.62 24.19 -5.47
CA ASN A 207 23.26 24.33 -4.92
C ASN A 207 22.74 25.76 -5.03
N VAL A 208 23.62 26.74 -5.26
CA VAL A 208 23.22 28.07 -5.71
C VAL A 208 23.83 28.32 -7.09
N THR A 209 22.96 28.57 -8.06
CA THR A 209 23.35 28.85 -9.46
C THR A 209 22.71 30.15 -9.90
N ILE A 210 23.53 31.09 -10.38
CA ILE A 210 23.07 32.35 -10.93
C ILE A 210 23.59 32.49 -12.36
N ARG A 211 22.68 32.79 -13.28
CA ARG A 211 22.93 33.09 -14.70
C ARG A 211 22.36 34.47 -15.00
N SER A 212 23.22 35.47 -15.15
CA SER A 212 22.76 36.84 -15.33
C SER A 212 23.39 37.52 -16.54
N ALA A 213 22.62 38.32 -17.27
CA ALA A 213 23.15 39.09 -18.42
C ALA A 213 24.19 40.12 -17.97
N GLN A 214 23.96 40.73 -16.81
CA GLN A 214 24.83 41.71 -16.16
C GLN A 214 25.46 41.12 -14.89
N THR A 215 26.59 41.67 -14.44
CA THR A 215 27.24 41.25 -13.20
C THR A 215 26.27 41.36 -12.01
N PRO A 216 26.04 40.26 -11.27
CA PRO A 216 25.08 40.26 -10.17
C PRO A 216 25.65 40.94 -8.93
N HIS A 217 24.76 41.34 -8.03
CA HIS A 217 25.10 41.99 -6.76
C HIS A 217 24.73 41.04 -5.61
N ILE A 218 25.73 40.43 -4.98
CA ILE A 218 25.52 39.40 -3.97
C ILE A 218 26.13 39.87 -2.65
N GLY A 219 25.26 40.23 -1.70
CA GLY A 219 25.65 40.75 -0.40
C GLY A 219 26.02 39.64 0.58
N TYR A 220 27.07 39.85 1.38
CA TYR A 220 27.45 38.99 2.49
C TYR A 220 27.83 39.81 3.72
N ASP A 221 27.59 39.23 4.90
CA ASP A 221 28.03 39.82 6.16
C ASP A 221 29.52 39.51 6.39
N VAL A 222 30.31 40.55 6.66
CA VAL A 222 31.73 40.42 6.94
C VAL A 222 31.90 39.77 8.31
N GLY A 223 32.54 38.59 8.34
CA GLY A 223 32.64 37.79 9.57
C GLY A 223 33.62 38.33 10.61
N HIS A 224 34.54 39.21 10.20
CA HIS A 224 35.49 39.85 11.11
C HIS A 224 35.01 41.25 11.52
N LYS A 225 35.06 41.55 12.81
CA LYS A 225 34.69 42.84 13.39
C LYS A 225 35.93 43.55 13.92
N THR A 226 35.94 44.86 13.84
CA THR A 226 36.94 45.75 14.45
C THR A 226 36.23 46.86 15.22
N THR A 227 36.97 47.61 16.02
CA THR A 227 36.45 48.76 16.75
C THR A 227 36.76 50.03 15.98
N GLU A 228 35.72 50.78 15.60
CA GLU A 228 35.85 52.15 15.11
C GLU A 228 35.56 53.13 16.26
N ASN A 229 36.47 54.06 16.50
CA ASN A 229 36.29 55.09 17.53
C ASN A 229 35.73 56.34 16.89
N ILE A 230 34.50 56.68 17.23
CA ILE A 230 33.83 57.89 16.75
C ILE A 230 33.74 58.86 17.91
N ASP A 231 34.17 60.10 17.70
CA ASP A 231 33.94 61.16 18.67
C ASP A 231 32.43 61.46 18.74
N VAL A 232 31.81 61.21 19.89
CA VAL A 232 30.41 61.55 20.17
C VAL A 232 30.40 62.59 21.30
N ASN A 233 29.97 63.82 20.98
CA ASN A 233 29.94 64.95 21.91
C ASN A 233 31.29 65.23 22.62
N GLY A 234 32.41 65.15 21.91
CA GLY A 234 33.76 65.40 22.42
C GLY A 234 34.40 64.20 23.13
N THR A 235 33.78 63.01 23.06
CA THR A 235 34.26 61.77 23.68
C THR A 235 34.42 60.67 22.62
N ALA A 236 35.64 60.15 22.46
CA ALA A 236 35.90 58.98 21.63
C ALA A 236 35.12 57.76 22.16
N THR A 237 34.11 57.34 21.40
CA THR A 237 33.19 56.25 21.74
C THR A 237 33.45 55.08 20.79
N PRO A 238 33.77 53.88 21.31
CA PRO A 238 34.02 52.70 20.50
C PRO A 238 32.72 52.07 19.99
N TYR A 239 32.68 51.73 18.70
CA TYR A 239 31.62 50.97 18.06
C TYR A 239 32.18 49.72 17.37
N ASP A 240 31.49 48.59 17.49
CA ASP A 240 31.85 47.35 16.79
C ASP A 240 31.34 47.40 15.34
N VAL A 241 32.25 47.43 14.38
CA VAL A 241 31.96 47.57 12.94
C VAL A 241 32.54 46.41 12.14
N ALA A 242 32.01 46.17 10.94
CA ALA A 242 32.61 45.25 9.98
C ALA A 242 34.04 45.68 9.63
N ASP A 243 35.04 44.81 9.83
CA ASP A 243 36.41 45.10 9.42
C ASP A 243 36.56 44.91 7.90
N TYR A 244 36.24 45.95 7.13
CA TYR A 244 36.26 45.90 5.68
C TYR A 244 37.67 45.71 5.09
N ALA A 245 38.72 46.12 5.79
CA ALA A 245 40.10 46.02 5.31
C ALA A 245 40.80 44.70 5.69
N SER A 246 40.13 43.85 6.48
CA SER A 246 40.74 42.63 7.03
C SER A 246 41.21 41.65 5.95
N THR A 247 42.37 41.04 6.19
CA THR A 247 42.84 39.88 5.42
C THR A 247 42.54 38.55 6.13
N ASN A 248 41.76 38.58 7.22
CA ASN A 248 41.41 37.39 7.97
C ASN A 248 40.60 36.40 7.10
N ALA A 249 40.84 35.10 7.25
CA ALA A 249 40.07 34.07 6.54
C ALA A 249 38.54 34.16 6.81
N ASP A 250 38.13 34.62 8.00
CA ASP A 250 36.72 34.79 8.36
C ASP A 250 36.07 36.01 7.68
N HIS A 251 36.84 36.98 7.18
CA HIS A 251 36.31 38.22 6.59
C HIS A 251 35.41 37.94 5.37
N HIS A 252 35.82 37.07 4.45
CA HIS A 252 35.04 36.70 3.26
C HIS A 252 34.28 35.37 3.39
N LYS A 253 34.28 34.71 4.55
CA LYS A 253 33.74 33.34 4.70
C LYS A 253 32.26 33.21 4.27
N ALA A 254 31.48 34.27 4.42
CA ALA A 254 30.09 34.31 4.02
C ALA A 254 29.87 34.71 2.53
N SER A 255 30.91 35.13 1.80
CA SER A 255 30.78 35.55 0.41
C SER A 255 30.33 34.41 -0.51
N ALA A 256 29.70 34.75 -1.64
CA ALA A 256 29.26 33.75 -2.60
C ALA A 256 30.45 33.02 -3.24
N SER A 257 31.55 33.72 -3.48
CA SER A 257 32.79 33.10 -3.97
C SER A 257 33.39 32.12 -2.95
N ALA A 258 33.47 32.47 -1.66
CA ALA A 258 33.99 31.59 -0.62
C ALA A 258 33.09 30.37 -0.38
N ARG A 259 31.78 30.51 -0.58
CA ARG A 259 30.81 29.41 -0.56
C ARG A 259 30.81 28.55 -1.83
N GLY A 260 31.56 28.96 -2.86
CA GLY A 260 31.64 28.25 -4.13
C GLY A 260 30.34 28.29 -4.95
N TRP A 261 29.53 29.35 -4.83
CA TRP A 261 28.33 29.52 -5.65
C TRP A 261 28.69 29.58 -7.14
N ASP A 262 27.86 28.98 -7.99
CA ASP A 262 28.07 28.98 -9.44
C ASP A 262 27.44 30.24 -10.06
N VAL A 263 28.25 31.28 -10.23
CA VAL A 263 27.83 32.61 -10.72
C VAL A 263 28.47 32.91 -12.07
N ALA A 264 27.64 32.93 -13.11
CA ALA A 264 28.10 33.10 -14.49
C ALA A 264 27.15 33.98 -15.32
N ASN A 265 27.62 34.40 -16.48
CA ASN A 265 26.75 35.01 -17.48
C ASN A 265 25.80 33.98 -18.09
N LEU A 266 24.85 34.45 -18.90
CA LEU A 266 23.88 33.61 -19.61
C LEU A 266 24.54 32.51 -20.48
N GLY A 267 25.75 32.76 -21.00
CA GLY A 267 26.55 31.80 -21.76
C GLY A 267 27.45 30.87 -20.94
N GLY A 268 27.45 30.98 -19.60
CA GLY A 268 28.24 30.13 -18.70
C GLY A 268 29.66 30.64 -18.36
N THR A 269 30.08 31.81 -18.85
CA THR A 269 31.36 32.43 -18.42
C THR A 269 31.21 33.01 -17.01
N ALA A 270 32.11 32.66 -16.09
CA ALA A 270 32.07 33.15 -14.72
C ALA A 270 32.12 34.69 -14.64
N HIS A 271 31.35 35.28 -13.74
CA HIS A 271 31.51 36.67 -13.33
C HIS A 271 32.68 36.80 -12.34
N THR A 272 33.34 37.95 -12.26
CA THR A 272 34.52 38.16 -11.37
C THR A 272 34.33 39.17 -10.25
N ASP A 273 33.24 39.96 -10.26
CA ASP A 273 33.07 41.11 -9.36
C ASP A 273 31.66 41.23 -8.78
N TYR A 274 31.17 40.14 -8.19
CA TYR A 274 29.78 40.01 -7.72
C TYR A 274 29.60 40.00 -6.20
N ASP A 275 30.66 39.89 -5.42
CA ASP A 275 30.59 39.89 -3.95
C ASP A 275 30.60 41.33 -3.39
N TYR A 276 29.60 41.66 -2.57
CA TYR A 276 29.40 42.95 -1.92
C TYR A 276 29.36 42.79 -0.40
N MET A 277 30.14 43.60 0.31
CA MET A 277 30.10 43.66 1.78
C MET A 277 28.85 44.40 2.22
N ARG A 278 28.07 43.80 3.12
CA ARG A 278 26.85 44.44 3.65
C ARG A 278 27.20 45.54 4.64
N VAL A 279 26.44 46.64 4.56
CA VAL A 279 26.51 47.80 5.45
C VAL A 279 25.21 47.85 6.24
N HIS A 280 25.27 47.63 7.56
CA HIS A 280 24.06 47.48 8.39
C HIS A 280 23.56 48.76 9.02
N ASP A 281 24.48 49.62 9.41
CA ASP A 281 24.18 50.84 10.13
C ASP A 281 25.14 51.96 9.73
N VAL A 282 24.95 53.12 10.36
CA VAL A 282 25.75 54.32 10.07
C VAL A 282 27.21 54.17 10.54
N TYR A 283 27.51 53.27 11.48
CA TYR A 283 28.86 53.02 11.98
C TYR A 283 29.65 52.16 10.98
N ASP A 284 29.02 51.09 10.48
CA ASP A 284 29.51 50.33 9.33
C ASP A 284 29.73 51.29 8.13
N LEU A 285 28.75 52.15 7.83
CA LEU A 285 28.87 53.13 6.75
C LEU A 285 30.09 54.04 6.92
N GLN A 286 30.34 54.56 8.13
CA GLN A 286 31.51 55.38 8.44
C GLN A 286 32.82 54.63 8.22
N ASN A 287 32.85 53.32 8.52
CA ASN A 287 34.03 52.48 8.40
C ASN A 287 34.39 52.11 6.95
N ILE A 288 33.58 52.46 5.94
CA ILE A 288 33.96 52.32 4.52
C ILE A 288 35.29 53.05 4.22
N ASN A 289 35.61 54.10 4.99
CA ASN A 289 36.89 54.81 4.88
C ASN A 289 38.13 53.93 5.13
N ALA A 290 37.99 52.80 5.84
CA ALA A 290 39.07 51.82 6.00
C ALA A 290 39.38 51.05 4.70
N LYS A 291 38.42 50.94 3.77
CA LYS A 291 38.60 50.26 2.46
C LYS A 291 37.81 50.93 1.33
N ARG A 292 38.35 52.00 0.77
CA ARG A 292 37.67 52.84 -0.22
C ARG A 292 37.56 52.27 -1.64
N ASP A 293 38.26 51.17 -1.91
CA ASP A 293 38.22 50.42 -3.17
C ASP A 293 37.26 49.20 -3.10
N GLY A 294 36.51 49.06 -2.01
CA GLY A 294 35.59 47.95 -1.76
C GLY A 294 34.28 48.00 -2.55
N ARG A 295 33.52 46.91 -2.48
CA ARG A 295 32.15 46.80 -3.01
C ARG A 295 31.18 46.66 -1.85
N TYR A 296 30.19 47.53 -1.78
CA TYR A 296 29.30 47.68 -0.64
C TYR A 296 27.84 47.62 -1.08
N ILE A 297 27.00 46.96 -0.29
CA ILE A 297 25.56 46.95 -0.48
C ILE A 297 24.87 47.27 0.85
N LEU A 298 23.89 48.17 0.85
CA LEU A 298 23.14 48.46 2.08
C LEU A 298 22.30 47.24 2.48
N ALA A 299 22.37 46.85 3.74
CA ALA A 299 21.64 45.70 4.28
C ALA A 299 20.14 45.97 4.49
N GLY A 300 19.76 47.24 4.51
CA GLY A 300 18.45 47.79 4.83
C GLY A 300 18.49 49.32 4.82
N ASP A 301 17.38 49.95 5.19
CA ASP A 301 17.38 51.40 5.44
C ASP A 301 18.29 51.74 6.64
N ILE A 302 19.08 52.82 6.51
CA ILE A 302 20.01 53.25 7.56
C ILE A 302 19.54 54.57 8.16
N ASP A 303 19.42 54.59 9.49
CA ASP A 303 19.22 55.81 10.27
C ASP A 303 20.60 56.41 10.63
N ALA A 304 20.88 57.59 10.09
CA ALA A 304 22.11 58.35 10.30
C ALA A 304 21.95 59.55 11.23
N THR A 305 20.80 59.70 11.92
CA THR A 305 20.53 60.86 12.80
C THR A 305 21.54 61.03 13.93
N ALA A 306 22.17 59.94 14.36
CA ALA A 306 23.24 59.94 15.36
C ALA A 306 24.44 60.82 14.95
N THR A 307 24.66 61.00 13.64
CA THR A 307 25.78 61.79 13.11
C THR A 307 25.74 63.24 13.56
N THR A 308 24.59 63.80 13.94
CA THR A 308 24.47 65.18 14.47
C THR A 308 25.36 65.48 15.68
N HIS A 309 25.77 64.44 16.42
CA HIS A 309 26.61 64.55 17.61
C HIS A 309 28.06 64.11 17.38
N TRP A 310 28.42 63.76 16.15
CA TRP A 310 29.71 63.18 15.84
C TRP A 310 30.79 64.24 15.58
N ASN A 311 32.05 63.86 15.79
CA ASN A 311 33.24 64.63 15.42
C ASN A 311 33.16 66.07 15.93
N SER A 312 32.91 66.23 17.23
CA SER A 312 32.79 67.53 17.90
C SER A 312 31.77 68.49 17.25
N GLY A 313 30.71 67.94 16.65
CA GLY A 313 29.63 68.69 15.99
C GLY A 313 29.84 68.88 14.48
N GLU A 314 30.94 68.38 13.91
CA GLU A 314 31.19 68.38 12.46
C GLU A 314 30.34 67.35 11.70
N GLY A 315 29.77 66.37 12.40
CA GLY A 315 28.92 65.37 11.77
C GLY A 315 29.67 64.16 11.23
N PHE A 316 29.07 63.47 10.29
CA PHE A 316 29.67 62.34 9.58
C PHE A 316 30.97 62.75 8.87
N ALA A 317 31.99 61.88 8.89
CA ALA A 317 33.22 62.11 8.15
C ALA A 317 33.09 61.56 6.72
N PRO A 318 33.18 62.39 5.67
CA PRO A 318 32.95 61.98 4.28
C PRO A 318 33.75 60.75 3.86
N LEU A 319 33.14 59.93 2.99
CA LEU A 319 33.78 58.75 2.42
C LEU A 319 34.72 59.17 1.28
N GLY A 320 36.02 59.07 1.53
CA GLY A 320 37.06 59.54 0.61
C GLY A 320 37.21 61.06 0.56
N ASN A 321 38.38 61.51 0.09
CA ASN A 321 38.75 62.91 -0.10
C ASN A 321 39.72 63.05 -1.29
N GLY A 322 40.08 64.26 -1.72
CA GLY A 322 40.89 64.49 -2.91
C GLY A 322 42.27 63.82 -2.92
N GLY A 323 42.83 63.52 -1.73
CA GLY A 323 44.06 62.74 -1.60
C GLY A 323 43.85 61.21 -1.61
N ASN A 324 42.66 60.75 -1.20
CA ASN A 324 42.31 59.35 -1.03
C ASN A 324 40.85 59.11 -1.45
N ALA A 325 40.58 59.26 -2.75
CA ALA A 325 39.23 59.16 -3.29
C ALA A 325 38.63 57.75 -3.09
N PHE A 326 37.30 57.69 -3.03
CA PHE A 326 36.58 56.43 -3.14
C PHE A 326 36.60 55.94 -4.59
N THR A 327 37.12 54.74 -4.81
CA THR A 327 37.27 54.12 -6.14
C THR A 327 36.42 52.85 -6.28
N GLY A 328 35.74 52.46 -5.21
CA GLY A 328 34.93 51.27 -5.12
C GLY A 328 33.53 51.41 -5.69
N ARG A 329 32.60 50.59 -5.20
CA ARG A 329 31.19 50.60 -5.59
C ARG A 329 30.29 50.56 -4.37
N LEU A 330 29.27 51.42 -4.34
CA LEU A 330 28.18 51.37 -3.36
C LEU A 330 26.86 51.16 -4.09
N ASP A 331 26.14 50.10 -3.73
CA ASP A 331 24.77 49.86 -4.13
C ASP A 331 23.83 50.04 -2.93
N GLY A 332 22.90 50.98 -3.01
CA GLY A 332 21.85 51.16 -2.01
C GLY A 332 20.83 50.03 -1.99
N ALA A 333 20.77 49.18 -3.02
CA ALA A 333 19.77 48.13 -3.21
C ALA A 333 18.31 48.63 -3.13
N GLY A 334 18.09 49.92 -3.39
CA GLY A 334 16.80 50.59 -3.25
C GLY A 334 16.49 51.09 -1.82
N HIS A 335 17.41 50.92 -0.87
CA HIS A 335 17.27 51.38 0.51
C HIS A 335 17.53 52.89 0.66
N THR A 336 17.01 53.42 1.78
CA THR A 336 17.11 54.83 2.13
C THR A 336 18.08 55.07 3.29
N LEU A 337 18.97 56.05 3.15
CA LEU A 337 19.73 56.66 4.23
C LEU A 337 18.95 57.87 4.76
N ARG A 338 18.70 57.94 6.07
CA ARG A 338 17.86 59.00 6.68
C ARG A 338 18.63 59.82 7.70
N GLY A 339 18.47 61.14 7.69
CA GLY A 339 18.98 62.01 8.75
C GLY A 339 20.49 62.19 8.78
N LEU A 340 21.19 62.04 7.64
CA LEU A 340 22.64 62.28 7.57
C LEU A 340 22.96 63.74 7.89
N TYR A 341 23.88 63.99 8.82
CA TYR A 341 24.33 65.33 9.20
C TYR A 341 25.84 65.48 8.97
N ILE A 342 26.24 66.53 8.23
CA ILE A 342 27.62 66.95 7.98
C ILE A 342 27.67 68.48 8.06
N ASN A 343 28.49 69.03 8.94
CA ASN A 343 28.65 70.47 9.13
C ASN A 343 30.13 70.84 9.26
N ARG A 344 30.80 70.96 8.12
CA ARG A 344 32.24 71.14 7.97
C ARG A 344 32.53 72.44 7.21
N GLN A 345 32.17 73.56 7.82
CA GLN A 345 32.02 74.87 7.16
C GLN A 345 33.31 75.45 6.55
N ASP A 346 34.47 74.96 7.00
CA ASP A 346 35.80 75.37 6.52
C ASP A 346 36.47 74.29 5.64
N ASP A 347 35.78 73.17 5.36
CA ASP A 347 36.31 72.07 4.53
C ASP A 347 35.76 72.15 3.10
N PHE A 348 36.49 71.52 2.17
CA PHE A 348 36.13 71.37 0.77
C PHE A 348 35.92 69.89 0.40
N GLU A 349 35.23 69.63 -0.72
CA GLU A 349 34.91 68.28 -1.22
C GLU A 349 34.07 67.48 -0.22
N ILE A 350 32.84 67.95 0.03
CA ILE A 350 31.98 67.42 1.11
C ILE A 350 30.67 66.87 0.56
N GLY A 351 30.32 65.69 1.06
CA GLY A 351 29.06 64.97 0.85
C GLY A 351 29.09 63.68 1.66
N LEU A 352 28.13 62.77 1.46
CA LEU A 352 28.28 61.40 1.98
C LEU A 352 29.63 60.82 1.53
N PHE A 353 29.99 61.06 0.28
CA PHE A 353 31.33 60.89 -0.26
C PHE A 353 31.97 62.26 -0.45
N GLY A 354 33.22 62.42 -0.01
CA GLY A 354 33.93 63.68 -0.22
C GLY A 354 34.43 63.76 -1.66
N SER A 355 35.21 62.76 -2.07
CA SER A 355 35.71 62.62 -3.45
C SER A 355 35.63 61.18 -3.93
N VAL A 356 35.16 60.98 -5.16
CA VAL A 356 35.07 59.67 -5.83
C VAL A 356 35.78 59.69 -7.18
N LYS A 357 36.47 58.60 -7.53
CA LYS A 357 37.24 58.47 -8.77
C LYS A 357 37.04 57.11 -9.43
N GLY A 358 36.49 57.07 -10.65
CA GLY A 358 36.18 55.81 -11.36
C GLY A 358 35.18 54.91 -10.62
N ALA A 359 34.52 55.44 -9.59
CA ALA A 359 33.63 54.70 -8.71
C ALA A 359 32.23 54.55 -9.30
N THR A 360 31.43 53.64 -8.74
CA THR A 360 30.00 53.55 -9.03
C THR A 360 29.17 53.71 -7.75
N ILE A 361 28.26 54.67 -7.74
CA ILE A 361 27.27 54.86 -6.66
C ILE A 361 25.89 54.69 -7.28
N GLU A 362 25.09 53.76 -6.75
CA GLU A 362 23.79 53.45 -7.34
C GLU A 362 22.68 53.06 -6.37
N ASN A 363 21.43 53.20 -6.82
CA ASN A 363 20.19 52.73 -6.16
C ASN A 363 20.07 53.21 -4.70
N LEU A 364 20.49 54.45 -4.44
CA LEU A 364 20.57 55.03 -3.09
C LEU A 364 19.67 56.27 -3.00
N SER A 365 18.81 56.29 -2.00
CA SER A 365 18.04 57.49 -1.65
C SER A 365 18.50 58.05 -0.32
N LEU A 366 18.77 59.35 -0.25
CA LEU A 366 19.10 60.03 0.99
C LEU A 366 17.98 61.02 1.33
N ARG A 367 17.41 60.89 2.52
CA ARG A 367 16.32 61.74 3.00
C ARG A 367 16.67 62.42 4.32
N ASP A 368 16.05 63.57 4.54
CA ASP A 368 16.20 64.35 5.77
C ASP A 368 17.68 64.72 6.04
N GLY A 369 18.48 64.88 4.98
CA GLY A 369 19.93 65.18 5.08
C GLY A 369 20.22 66.66 5.36
N ASN A 370 21.36 66.92 6.00
CA ASN A 370 21.91 68.26 6.20
C ASN A 370 23.41 68.23 5.93
N VAL A 371 23.84 68.85 4.83
CA VAL A 371 25.25 68.90 4.41
C VAL A 371 25.67 70.36 4.30
N LYS A 372 26.66 70.78 5.07
CA LYS A 372 27.20 72.14 5.07
C LYS A 372 28.72 72.17 4.98
N ALA A 373 29.29 72.97 4.06
CA ALA A 373 30.74 73.09 3.84
C ALA A 373 31.18 74.35 3.06
N GLU A 374 32.48 74.58 2.82
CA GLU A 374 32.99 75.77 2.12
C GLU A 374 32.93 75.65 0.59
N ASP A 375 33.42 74.55 0.01
CA ASP A 375 33.52 74.40 -1.44
C ASP A 375 33.33 72.94 -1.89
N TYR A 376 32.92 72.75 -3.15
CA TYR A 376 32.61 71.45 -3.76
C TYR A 376 31.70 70.59 -2.87
N VAL A 377 30.51 71.10 -2.60
CA VAL A 377 29.54 70.51 -1.68
C VAL A 377 28.43 69.81 -2.47
N GLY A 378 28.20 68.54 -2.17
CA GLY A 378 27.10 67.77 -2.73
C GLY A 378 26.35 67.00 -1.65
N GLY A 379 25.04 66.85 -1.81
CA GLY A 379 24.24 66.06 -0.86
C GLY A 379 24.69 64.60 -0.77
N ILE A 380 25.21 64.02 -1.87
CA ILE A 380 25.73 62.65 -1.92
C ILE A 380 27.24 62.63 -2.20
N VAL A 381 27.74 63.43 -3.14
CA VAL A 381 29.16 63.44 -3.54
C VAL A 381 29.69 64.87 -3.60
N GLY A 382 30.79 65.18 -2.94
CA GLY A 382 31.48 66.46 -3.12
C GLY A 382 32.06 66.59 -4.53
N VAL A 383 33.01 65.73 -4.89
CA VAL A 383 33.62 65.67 -6.24
C VAL A 383 33.54 64.27 -6.85
N ALA A 384 33.17 64.21 -8.12
CA ALA A 384 33.10 62.99 -8.93
C ALA A 384 34.03 63.06 -10.14
N GLU A 385 35.06 62.23 -10.20
CA GLU A 385 35.99 62.12 -11.33
C GLU A 385 35.77 60.77 -12.06
N GLU A 386 35.41 60.80 -13.34
CA GLU A 386 35.17 59.59 -14.17
C GLU A 386 34.18 58.58 -13.54
N ALA A 387 33.32 59.03 -12.63
CA ALA A 387 32.44 58.17 -11.84
C ALA A 387 31.07 57.96 -12.50
N VAL A 388 30.40 56.88 -12.12
CA VAL A 388 29.02 56.58 -12.52
C VAL A 388 28.11 56.70 -11.29
N ILE A 389 27.27 57.72 -11.29
CA ILE A 389 26.29 57.96 -10.23
C ILE A 389 24.91 57.75 -10.86
N ARG A 390 24.15 56.74 -10.41
CA ARG A 390 22.86 56.45 -11.05
C ARG A 390 21.76 55.90 -10.16
N ASN A 391 20.50 56.21 -10.48
CA ASN A 391 19.35 55.81 -9.66
C ASN A 391 19.53 56.33 -8.23
N VAL A 392 19.82 57.62 -8.09
CA VAL A 392 20.05 58.25 -6.79
C VAL A 392 19.06 59.38 -6.53
N SER A 393 18.72 59.60 -5.26
CA SER A 393 17.94 60.77 -4.86
C SER A 393 18.47 61.42 -3.59
N TYR A 394 18.31 62.74 -3.50
CA TYR A 394 18.63 63.53 -2.31
C TYR A 394 17.44 64.40 -1.91
N ALA A 395 17.07 64.37 -0.62
CA ALA A 395 16.11 65.25 0.00
C ALA A 395 16.67 65.73 1.35
N GLY A 396 16.75 67.03 1.54
CA GLY A 396 17.44 67.64 2.68
C GLY A 396 17.86 69.08 2.39
N THR A 397 18.90 69.55 3.08
CA THR A 397 19.54 70.84 2.83
C THR A 397 21.00 70.60 2.43
N VAL A 398 21.46 71.25 1.37
CA VAL A 398 22.88 71.38 1.01
C VAL A 398 23.22 72.88 1.06
N ASP A 399 24.15 73.27 1.91
CA ASP A 399 24.58 74.66 2.12
C ASP A 399 26.09 74.74 1.90
N GLY A 400 26.53 75.44 0.84
CA GLY A 400 27.94 75.54 0.51
C GLY A 400 28.37 76.92 0.05
N GLY A 401 29.66 77.23 0.07
CA GLY A 401 30.18 78.50 -0.43
C GLY A 401 30.23 78.56 -1.96
N ARG A 402 31.29 78.04 -2.59
CA ARG A 402 31.51 78.28 -4.03
C ARG A 402 30.78 77.29 -4.95
N VAL A 403 31.16 76.02 -4.98
CA VAL A 403 30.58 75.02 -5.90
C VAL A 403 29.62 74.11 -5.13
N VAL A 404 28.32 74.17 -5.45
CA VAL A 404 27.29 73.44 -4.69
C VAL A 404 26.31 72.74 -5.61
N GLY A 405 26.10 71.44 -5.41
CA GLY A 405 25.08 70.67 -6.10
C GLY A 405 24.17 69.93 -5.13
N GLY A 406 22.89 69.78 -5.47
CA GLY A 406 21.98 68.97 -4.63
C GLY A 406 22.41 67.51 -4.50
N ILE A 407 23.08 66.96 -5.52
CA ILE A 407 23.61 65.59 -5.49
C ILE A 407 25.14 65.59 -5.55
N VAL A 408 25.72 66.29 -6.52
CA VAL A 408 27.17 66.34 -6.77
C VAL A 408 27.69 67.76 -6.75
N GLY A 409 28.71 68.09 -5.96
CA GLY A 409 29.34 69.42 -6.03
C GLY A 409 30.00 69.67 -7.40
N GLY A 410 31.06 68.93 -7.70
CA GLY A 410 31.78 68.99 -8.98
C GLY A 410 31.85 67.65 -9.70
N ALA A 411 31.53 67.61 -11.00
CA ALA A 411 31.66 66.44 -11.86
C ALA A 411 32.73 66.67 -12.94
N ASN A 412 33.66 65.72 -13.06
CA ASN A 412 34.80 65.76 -13.96
C ASN A 412 34.87 64.49 -14.80
N GLY A 413 34.24 64.52 -15.98
CA GLY A 413 33.94 63.33 -16.77
C GLY A 413 32.89 62.43 -16.10
N GLY A 414 32.73 61.20 -16.63
CA GLY A 414 31.77 60.24 -16.09
C GLY A 414 30.30 60.57 -16.40
N SER A 415 29.38 60.02 -15.60
CA SER A 415 27.94 60.16 -15.84
C SER A 415 27.11 60.23 -14.56
N ILE A 416 26.13 61.14 -14.54
CA ILE A 416 25.04 61.19 -13.57
C ILE A 416 23.73 60.83 -14.29
N GLN A 417 23.09 59.74 -13.89
CA GLN A 417 21.94 59.18 -14.60
C GLN A 417 20.77 58.88 -13.67
N ASN A 418 19.53 59.15 -14.07
CA ASN A 418 18.34 58.83 -13.27
C ASN A 418 18.46 59.40 -11.83
N ALA A 419 18.71 60.70 -11.75
CA ALA A 419 19.03 61.36 -10.49
C ALA A 419 18.02 62.45 -10.15
N TRP A 420 17.54 62.47 -8.90
CA TRP A 420 16.52 63.42 -8.45
C TRP A 420 16.95 64.16 -7.18
N ASN A 421 17.02 65.49 -7.26
CA ASN A 421 17.11 66.33 -6.07
C ASN A 421 15.74 66.91 -5.70
N ALA A 422 15.33 66.67 -4.46
CA ALA A 422 14.18 67.32 -3.83
C ALA A 422 14.57 68.24 -2.68
N GLY A 423 15.86 68.28 -2.31
CA GLY A 423 16.40 69.09 -1.22
C GLY A 423 16.69 70.54 -1.62
N THR A 424 16.69 71.44 -0.64
CA THR A 424 17.12 72.83 -0.84
C THR A 424 18.63 72.90 -1.03
N VAL A 425 19.08 73.68 -2.01
CA VAL A 425 20.51 73.90 -2.32
C VAL A 425 20.81 75.39 -2.17
N GLU A 426 21.74 75.73 -1.29
CA GLU A 426 22.16 77.10 -1.01
C GLU A 426 23.64 77.30 -1.29
N GLY A 427 24.02 78.41 -1.95
CA GLY A 427 25.41 78.81 -2.02
C GLY A 427 25.72 80.18 -2.63
N GLU A 428 26.96 80.43 -3.02
CA GLU A 428 27.49 81.77 -3.36
C GLU A 428 28.12 81.90 -4.76
N SER A 429 28.52 80.82 -5.44
CA SER A 429 29.12 80.93 -6.79
C SER A 429 28.37 80.13 -7.84
N SER A 430 28.63 78.82 -7.95
CA SER A 430 28.10 77.94 -8.98
C SER A 430 27.22 76.89 -8.33
N VAL A 431 25.90 77.11 -8.39
CA VAL A 431 24.92 76.31 -7.65
C VAL A 431 23.94 75.65 -8.62
N GLY A 432 23.80 74.33 -8.49
CA GLY A 432 22.89 73.54 -9.31
C GLY A 432 22.03 72.56 -8.51
N GLY A 433 20.81 72.32 -8.99
CA GLY A 433 19.91 71.37 -8.32
C GLY A 433 20.44 69.93 -8.31
N ILE A 434 21.17 69.52 -9.34
CA ILE A 434 21.82 68.20 -9.42
C ILE A 434 23.33 68.33 -9.23
N VAL A 435 23.95 69.22 -10.00
CA VAL A 435 25.41 69.39 -10.04
C VAL A 435 25.82 70.86 -9.97
N GLY A 436 26.79 71.22 -9.13
CA GLY A 436 27.30 72.59 -9.09
C GLY A 436 28.08 72.95 -10.36
N VAL A 437 29.17 72.23 -10.60
CA VAL A 437 30.04 72.38 -11.77
C VAL A 437 30.21 71.06 -12.50
N ALA A 438 30.17 71.09 -13.82
CA ALA A 438 30.39 69.93 -14.68
C ALA A 438 31.44 70.24 -15.76
N ASP A 439 32.53 69.49 -15.82
CA ASP A 439 33.60 69.68 -16.81
C ASP A 439 34.04 68.38 -17.49
N LYS A 440 35.05 68.49 -18.38
CA LYS A 440 35.70 67.38 -19.11
C LYS A 440 34.78 66.34 -19.77
N GLY A 441 33.66 66.79 -20.34
CA GLY A 441 32.77 65.90 -21.08
C GLY A 441 31.84 65.05 -20.21
N SER A 442 31.54 65.51 -18.99
CA SER A 442 30.56 64.91 -18.10
C SER A 442 29.19 64.76 -18.79
N THR A 443 28.48 63.68 -18.47
CA THR A 443 27.15 63.39 -19.04
C THR A 443 26.07 63.37 -17.96
N PHE A 444 24.99 64.11 -18.18
CA PHE A 444 23.82 64.16 -17.31
C PHE A 444 22.62 63.68 -18.11
N GLN A 445 22.00 62.59 -17.67
CA GLN A 445 20.89 62.00 -18.40
C GLN A 445 19.74 61.61 -17.48
N ASN A 446 18.52 61.98 -17.84
CA ASN A 446 17.33 61.65 -17.06
C ASN A 446 17.45 62.17 -15.62
N VAL A 447 17.57 63.49 -15.47
CA VAL A 447 17.76 64.12 -14.16
C VAL A 447 16.69 65.15 -13.85
N CYS A 448 16.33 65.32 -12.58
CA CYS A 448 15.32 66.31 -12.21
C CYS A 448 15.57 67.00 -10.87
N ASN A 449 15.07 68.22 -10.77
CA ASN A 449 15.13 69.01 -9.56
C ASN A 449 13.74 69.54 -9.18
N THR A 450 13.33 69.28 -7.95
CA THR A 450 12.15 69.88 -7.30
C THR A 450 12.53 70.79 -6.14
N GLY A 451 13.78 70.73 -5.68
CA GLY A 451 14.30 71.50 -4.56
C GLY A 451 14.56 72.97 -4.90
N ALA A 452 14.38 73.85 -3.92
CA ALA A 452 14.68 75.27 -4.10
C ALA A 452 16.20 75.50 -4.19
N ILE A 453 16.60 76.40 -5.09
CA ILE A 453 17.98 76.85 -5.26
C ILE A 453 18.03 78.33 -4.89
N SER A 454 18.86 78.67 -3.90
CA SER A 454 18.96 80.01 -3.35
C SER A 454 20.39 80.43 -3.01
N GLY A 455 20.61 81.73 -2.82
CA GLY A 455 21.88 82.30 -2.34
C GLY A 455 22.37 83.49 -3.18
N VAL A 456 23.58 83.99 -2.87
CA VAL A 456 24.23 85.14 -3.53
C VAL A 456 25.04 84.64 -4.74
N VAL A 457 24.37 83.91 -5.63
CA VAL A 457 25.03 83.07 -6.64
C VAL A 457 25.37 83.82 -7.92
N THR A 458 26.60 83.61 -8.41
CA THR A 458 27.07 84.13 -9.70
C THR A 458 26.47 83.34 -10.86
N GLN A 459 26.27 82.03 -10.69
CA GLN A 459 25.75 81.09 -11.67
C GLN A 459 24.77 80.14 -10.97
N SER A 460 23.48 80.29 -11.26
CA SER A 460 22.42 79.49 -10.63
C SER A 460 21.64 78.73 -11.68
N GLY A 461 21.58 77.41 -11.57
CA GLY A 461 20.90 76.56 -12.54
C GLY A 461 19.99 75.52 -11.91
N GLY A 462 18.76 75.39 -12.41
CA GLY A 462 17.81 74.38 -11.94
C GLY A 462 18.35 72.94 -11.91
N ILE A 463 19.25 72.59 -12.83
CA ILE A 463 19.93 71.30 -12.90
C ILE A 463 21.43 71.46 -12.64
N ALA A 464 22.10 72.37 -13.36
CA ALA A 464 23.54 72.58 -13.25
C ALA A 464 23.90 74.04 -13.07
N GLY A 465 24.78 74.38 -12.11
CA GLY A 465 25.26 75.77 -11.96
C GLY A 465 26.09 76.19 -13.17
N TYR A 466 27.11 75.41 -13.50
CA TYR A 466 28.01 75.64 -14.63
C TYR A 466 28.31 74.33 -15.36
N ILE A 467 28.30 74.37 -16.70
CA ILE A 467 28.76 73.26 -17.53
C ILE A 467 29.86 73.71 -18.50
N GLU A 468 30.92 72.90 -18.64
CA GLU A 468 31.99 73.07 -19.61
C GLU A 468 32.16 71.81 -20.45
N ASN A 469 32.02 71.95 -21.78
CA ASN A 469 32.17 70.87 -22.76
C ASN A 469 31.37 69.58 -22.42
N SER A 470 30.30 69.70 -21.65
CA SER A 470 29.53 68.60 -21.08
C SER A 470 28.16 68.45 -21.75
N ARG A 471 27.50 67.31 -21.57
CA ARG A 471 26.22 67.00 -22.20
C ARG A 471 25.11 66.80 -21.18
N LEU A 472 24.06 67.60 -21.27
CA LEU A 472 22.82 67.45 -20.52
C LEU A 472 21.68 67.01 -21.45
N GLN A 473 20.96 65.95 -21.09
CA GLN A 473 19.85 65.43 -21.85
C GLN A 473 18.71 64.91 -20.96
N ASN A 474 17.45 65.16 -21.37
CA ASN A 474 16.23 64.66 -20.73
C ASN A 474 16.14 65.10 -19.26
N ALA A 475 16.02 66.41 -19.03
CA ALA A 475 16.04 66.98 -17.68
C ALA A 475 14.87 67.91 -17.40
N TRP A 476 14.39 67.95 -16.17
CA TRP A 476 13.34 68.89 -15.80
C TRP A 476 13.53 69.52 -14.41
N ASN A 477 13.12 70.79 -14.29
CA ASN A 477 13.21 71.55 -13.03
C ASN A 477 11.87 72.20 -12.67
N THR A 478 11.36 71.93 -11.47
CA THR A 478 10.22 72.64 -10.87
C THR A 478 10.59 73.48 -9.66
N GLY A 479 11.79 73.30 -9.11
CA GLY A 479 12.33 74.08 -8.00
C GLY A 479 12.61 75.53 -8.39
N THR A 480 12.35 76.46 -7.47
CA THR A 480 12.64 77.88 -7.66
C THR A 480 14.14 78.11 -7.74
N VAL A 481 14.60 78.93 -8.68
CA VAL A 481 16.01 79.26 -8.89
C VAL A 481 16.21 80.75 -8.69
N THR A 482 16.92 81.15 -7.64
CA THR A 482 17.28 82.55 -7.39
C THR A 482 18.79 82.75 -7.47
N GLY A 483 19.20 83.99 -7.74
CA GLY A 483 20.60 84.37 -7.89
C GLY A 483 20.78 85.80 -8.34
N ASP A 484 22.00 86.31 -8.19
CA ASP A 484 22.34 87.70 -8.51
C ASP A 484 22.81 87.87 -9.96
N GLN A 485 23.43 86.82 -10.53
CA GLN A 485 23.93 86.79 -11.89
C GLN A 485 23.62 85.43 -12.55
N GLN A 486 23.57 85.42 -13.89
CA GLN A 486 23.45 84.23 -14.74
C GLN A 486 22.50 83.14 -14.19
N VAL A 487 21.24 83.51 -13.97
CA VAL A 487 20.20 82.60 -13.47
C VAL A 487 19.50 81.89 -14.63
N GLY A 488 19.52 80.56 -14.62
CA GLY A 488 18.82 79.72 -15.59
C GLY A 488 17.95 78.65 -14.94
N GLY A 489 16.79 78.38 -15.55
CA GLY A 489 15.85 77.36 -15.11
C GLY A 489 16.39 75.94 -15.28
N ILE A 490 17.40 75.74 -16.13
CA ILE A 490 18.10 74.47 -16.35
C ILE A 490 19.60 74.60 -16.03
N VAL A 491 20.30 75.56 -16.64
CA VAL A 491 21.74 75.78 -16.41
C VAL A 491 22.06 77.24 -16.09
N GLY A 492 22.92 77.52 -15.12
CA GLY A 492 23.37 78.89 -14.85
C GLY A 492 24.24 79.44 -15.98
N GLU A 493 25.38 78.83 -16.25
CA GLU A 493 26.21 79.13 -17.42
C GLU A 493 26.64 77.86 -18.18
N ALA A 494 26.59 77.91 -19.51
CA ALA A 494 27.08 76.85 -20.38
C ALA A 494 28.23 77.35 -21.28
N ASN A 495 29.41 76.76 -21.08
CA ASN A 495 30.65 77.01 -21.81
C ASN A 495 30.98 75.83 -22.73
N GLY A 496 30.59 75.91 -24.00
CA GLY A 496 30.63 74.75 -24.90
C GLY A 496 29.67 73.62 -24.47
N GLY A 497 29.78 72.44 -25.11
CA GLY A 497 28.92 71.29 -24.80
C GLY A 497 27.51 71.38 -25.40
N SER A 498 26.56 70.59 -24.88
CA SER A 498 25.17 70.59 -25.39
C SER A 498 24.10 70.36 -24.32
N ILE A 499 23.01 71.12 -24.41
CA ILE A 499 21.81 70.98 -23.57
C ILE A 499 20.63 70.66 -24.48
N ARG A 500 20.03 69.48 -24.31
CA ARG A 500 18.90 69.01 -25.13
C ARG A 500 17.78 68.45 -24.29
N HIS A 501 16.55 68.52 -24.80
CA HIS A 501 15.38 67.88 -24.20
C HIS A 501 15.20 68.28 -22.72
N ALA A 502 15.05 69.58 -22.44
CA ALA A 502 14.95 70.06 -21.06
C ALA A 502 13.73 70.94 -20.82
N VAL A 503 13.10 70.82 -19.66
CA VAL A 503 11.85 71.53 -19.33
C VAL A 503 11.92 72.18 -17.95
N TRP A 504 11.66 73.49 -17.84
CA TRP A 504 11.58 74.15 -16.53
C TRP A 504 10.22 74.80 -16.28
N LYS A 505 9.84 74.85 -15.00
CA LYS A 505 8.56 75.40 -14.56
C LYS A 505 8.52 76.92 -14.78
N SER A 506 7.42 77.40 -15.36
CA SER A 506 7.16 78.84 -15.48
C SER A 506 7.15 79.50 -14.10
N GLY A 507 7.90 80.61 -13.98
CA GLY A 507 8.09 81.32 -12.73
C GLY A 507 9.18 80.74 -11.81
N SER A 508 9.82 79.61 -12.17
CA SER A 508 10.96 79.12 -11.41
C SER A 508 12.27 79.85 -11.72
N ALA A 509 12.42 80.36 -12.95
CA ALA A 509 13.51 81.22 -13.42
C ALA A 509 13.07 82.03 -14.65
N GLY A 510 13.81 83.10 -14.99
CA GLY A 510 13.48 83.98 -16.12
C GLY A 510 13.83 83.42 -17.51
N GLN A 511 14.75 82.46 -17.61
CA GLN A 511 15.27 81.91 -18.87
C GLN A 511 15.81 80.49 -18.67
N ALA A 512 16.05 79.73 -19.75
CA ALA A 512 16.56 78.35 -19.66
C ALA A 512 18.00 78.28 -19.16
N VAL A 513 18.86 79.10 -19.77
CA VAL A 513 20.30 79.18 -19.52
C VAL A 513 20.64 80.63 -19.16
N GLY A 514 21.34 80.84 -18.04
CA GLY A 514 21.69 82.16 -17.55
C GLY A 514 22.70 82.91 -18.43
N ALA A 515 23.70 82.19 -18.96
CA ALA A 515 24.68 82.68 -19.93
C ALA A 515 25.22 81.58 -20.85
N LEU A 516 25.58 81.95 -22.08
CA LEU A 516 26.20 81.06 -23.07
C LEU A 516 27.58 81.59 -23.47
N SER A 517 28.58 80.72 -23.46
CA SER A 517 29.95 81.01 -23.87
C SER A 517 30.52 79.88 -24.75
N ASN A 518 31.52 80.21 -25.58
CA ASN A 518 32.27 79.28 -26.46
C ASN A 518 31.42 78.32 -27.31
N GLY A 519 30.26 78.76 -27.80
CA GLY A 519 29.45 78.01 -28.77
C GLY A 519 28.70 76.80 -28.21
N ALA A 520 28.30 76.83 -26.93
CA ALA A 520 27.40 75.83 -26.36
C ALA A 520 26.13 75.63 -27.21
N ASP A 521 25.81 74.38 -27.54
CA ASP A 521 24.66 74.02 -28.36
C ASP A 521 23.41 73.85 -27.48
N VAL A 522 22.52 74.84 -27.52
CA VAL A 522 21.21 74.79 -26.88
C VAL A 522 20.15 74.68 -27.96
N THR A 523 19.49 73.52 -28.01
CA THR A 523 18.49 73.20 -29.02
C THR A 523 17.12 73.80 -28.68
N THR A 524 16.24 73.92 -29.70
CA THR A 524 14.88 74.46 -29.54
C THR A 524 13.94 73.59 -28.70
N ASP A 525 14.38 72.39 -28.31
CA ASP A 525 13.66 71.44 -27.46
C ASP A 525 13.86 71.69 -25.96
N VAL A 526 14.58 72.76 -25.60
CA VAL A 526 14.69 73.31 -24.25
C VAL A 526 13.59 74.36 -24.06
N LYS A 527 12.59 74.09 -23.20
CA LYS A 527 11.37 74.93 -23.12
C LYS A 527 10.82 75.17 -21.71
N VAL A 528 10.20 76.33 -21.53
CA VAL A 528 9.43 76.66 -20.32
C VAL A 528 8.03 76.07 -20.41
N ALA A 529 7.50 75.57 -19.30
CA ALA A 529 6.13 75.11 -19.22
C ALA A 529 5.50 75.45 -17.85
N PRO A 530 4.23 75.85 -17.77
CA PRO A 530 3.48 75.85 -16.51
C PRO A 530 3.51 74.46 -15.86
N GLU A 531 3.38 74.39 -14.53
CA GLU A 531 3.42 73.11 -13.82
C GLU A 531 2.34 72.12 -14.31
N ALA A 532 1.15 72.61 -14.66
CA ALA A 532 0.09 71.78 -15.22
C ALA A 532 0.51 71.10 -16.53
N ASP A 533 1.20 71.82 -17.42
CA ASP A 533 1.67 71.28 -18.70
C ASP A 533 2.85 70.31 -18.50
N MET A 534 3.69 70.55 -17.50
CA MET A 534 4.78 69.61 -17.13
C MET A 534 4.27 68.25 -16.64
N LYS A 535 2.98 68.14 -16.28
CA LYS A 535 2.32 66.88 -15.93
C LYS A 535 1.70 66.16 -17.13
N LEU A 536 1.84 66.71 -18.34
CA LEU A 536 1.32 66.13 -19.58
C LEU A 536 2.44 65.52 -20.40
N ALA A 537 2.25 64.29 -20.90
CA ALA A 537 3.24 63.59 -21.72
C ALA A 537 3.55 64.31 -23.03
N ALA A 538 2.57 65.08 -23.55
CA ALA A 538 2.73 65.93 -24.73
C ALA A 538 3.91 66.92 -24.59
N THR A 539 4.27 67.29 -23.37
CA THR A 539 5.43 68.17 -23.09
C THR A 539 6.76 67.48 -23.41
N TYR A 540 6.82 66.15 -23.44
CA TYR A 540 8.08 65.38 -23.52
C TYR A 540 8.20 64.51 -24.78
N THR A 541 7.39 64.73 -25.83
CA THR A 541 7.38 63.90 -27.05
C THR A 541 8.71 63.85 -27.80
N ASP A 542 9.53 64.88 -27.65
CA ASP A 542 10.85 64.99 -28.29
C ASP A 542 11.93 64.27 -27.48
N TRP A 543 11.64 63.87 -26.23
CA TRP A 543 12.59 63.17 -25.38
C TRP A 543 12.83 61.76 -25.89
N LYS A 544 13.95 61.59 -26.58
CA LYS A 544 14.35 60.34 -27.21
C LYS A 544 15.76 59.91 -26.82
N ASP A 545 15.97 58.60 -26.78
CA ASP A 545 17.29 58.01 -26.62
C ASP A 545 18.13 58.16 -27.92
N ALA A 546 19.37 57.66 -27.90
CA ALA A 546 20.25 57.70 -29.07
C ALA A 546 19.73 56.92 -30.29
N ASN A 547 18.77 56.01 -30.08
CA ASN A 547 18.14 55.20 -31.12
C ASN A 547 16.81 55.79 -31.61
N GLY A 548 16.38 56.93 -31.05
CA GLY A 548 15.12 57.58 -31.40
C GLY A 548 13.89 57.04 -30.66
N ASN A 549 14.06 56.17 -29.67
CA ASN A 549 12.96 55.64 -28.86
C ASN A 549 12.54 56.66 -27.80
N ALA A 550 11.24 56.77 -27.53
CA ALA A 550 10.72 57.62 -26.46
C ALA A 550 11.26 57.18 -25.09
N VAL A 551 11.66 58.14 -24.26
CA VAL A 551 12.15 57.85 -22.89
C VAL A 551 11.13 58.15 -21.80
N VAL A 552 9.97 58.70 -22.16
CA VAL A 552 8.83 58.95 -21.25
C VAL A 552 7.65 58.09 -21.69
N ALA A 553 7.11 57.29 -20.77
CA ALA A 553 5.94 56.46 -21.01
C ALA A 553 4.74 56.90 -20.15
N THR A 554 3.56 56.92 -20.78
CA THR A 554 2.24 57.08 -20.14
C THR A 554 1.64 55.75 -19.68
N GLU A 555 2.31 54.64 -19.98
CA GLU A 555 1.95 53.30 -19.56
C GLU A 555 3.10 52.71 -18.77
N GLY A 556 2.80 51.93 -17.74
CA GLY A 556 3.83 51.26 -16.94
C GLY A 556 4.35 49.99 -17.59
N GLY A 557 5.49 49.49 -17.12
CA GLY A 557 6.07 48.22 -17.58
C GLY A 557 6.77 48.26 -18.93
N VAL A 558 6.84 49.43 -19.58
CA VAL A 558 7.47 49.62 -20.90
C VAL A 558 9.00 49.65 -20.80
N GLY A 559 9.56 49.83 -19.60
CA GLY A 559 11.01 49.84 -19.37
C GLY A 559 11.69 51.15 -19.77
N THR A 560 10.94 52.25 -19.88
CA THR A 560 11.49 53.59 -20.12
C THR A 560 12.07 54.19 -18.83
N PRO A 561 13.08 55.08 -18.91
CA PRO A 561 13.64 55.74 -17.73
C PRO A 561 12.62 56.59 -16.97
N TRP A 562 11.65 57.17 -17.67
CA TRP A 562 10.63 58.01 -17.09
C TRP A 562 9.23 57.41 -17.24
N ARG A 563 8.47 57.52 -16.15
CA ARG A 563 7.03 57.23 -16.07
C ARG A 563 6.27 58.52 -15.80
N ILE A 564 5.26 58.84 -16.61
CA ILE A 564 4.38 59.98 -16.33
C ILE A 564 2.94 59.50 -16.14
N TYR A 565 2.31 59.91 -15.05
CA TYR A 565 0.87 59.77 -14.84
C TYR A 565 0.19 61.04 -15.34
N GLU A 566 -0.43 60.94 -16.52
CA GLU A 566 -0.97 62.07 -17.27
C GLU A 566 -1.86 62.98 -16.39
N GLY A 567 -1.46 64.24 -16.23
CA GLY A 567 -2.16 65.25 -15.44
C GLY A 567 -1.89 65.21 -13.94
N HIS A 568 -1.25 64.17 -13.41
CA HIS A 568 -1.06 63.96 -11.97
C HIS A 568 0.38 64.24 -11.52
N THR A 569 1.36 63.68 -12.23
CA THR A 569 2.78 63.74 -11.85
C THR A 569 3.61 64.38 -12.96
N THR A 570 4.70 65.07 -12.60
CA THR A 570 5.80 65.24 -13.56
C THR A 570 6.41 63.87 -13.86
N PRO A 571 7.24 63.71 -14.91
CA PRO A 571 7.90 62.44 -15.17
C PRO A 571 8.68 61.96 -13.93
N LEU A 572 8.39 60.75 -13.48
CA LEU A 572 9.01 60.04 -12.36
C LEU A 572 10.08 59.08 -12.88
N LEU A 573 11.18 58.92 -12.16
CA LEU A 573 12.26 58.01 -12.55
C LEU A 573 11.90 56.58 -12.16
N THR A 574 11.73 55.70 -13.15
CA THR A 574 11.38 54.28 -12.90
C THR A 574 12.48 53.55 -12.12
N GLY A 575 13.74 53.96 -12.27
CA GLY A 575 14.87 53.42 -11.50
C GLY A 575 14.86 53.78 -10.00
N LEU A 576 14.01 54.70 -9.55
CA LEU A 576 13.79 55.04 -8.14
C LEU A 576 12.50 54.43 -7.56
N MET A 577 11.66 53.84 -8.42
CA MET A 577 10.41 53.18 -8.02
C MET A 577 10.67 51.74 -7.56
N LYS A 578 9.73 51.16 -6.82
CA LYS A 578 9.75 49.79 -6.27
C LYS A 578 9.70 48.68 -7.33
N GLY A 579 9.54 49.01 -8.60
CA GLY A 579 9.29 48.09 -9.70
C GLY A 579 7.89 48.25 -10.29
N THR A 580 7.47 47.28 -11.09
CA THR A 580 6.16 47.33 -11.77
C THR A 580 5.07 46.64 -10.95
N LYS A 581 3.85 47.17 -10.98
CA LYS A 581 2.69 46.57 -10.29
C LYS A 581 1.45 46.61 -11.18
N CYS A 582 0.88 45.45 -11.46
CA CYS A 582 -0.41 45.37 -12.14
C CYS A 582 -1.54 45.84 -11.23
N LEU A 583 -2.48 46.62 -11.76
CA LEU A 583 -3.64 47.09 -11.01
C LEU A 583 -4.72 46.00 -10.91
N ALA A 584 -4.45 44.92 -10.20
CA ALA A 584 -5.41 43.84 -10.00
C ALA A 584 -5.37 43.29 -8.57
N LYS A 585 -6.53 42.88 -8.06
CA LYS A 585 -6.65 42.15 -6.78
C LYS A 585 -7.81 41.16 -6.83
N VAL A 586 -7.84 40.23 -5.89
CA VAL A 586 -9.04 39.42 -5.60
C VAL A 586 -9.90 40.16 -4.58
N TYR A 587 -11.23 40.03 -4.70
CA TYR A 587 -12.16 40.65 -3.77
C TYR A 587 -11.89 40.22 -2.31
N ASP A 588 -11.82 41.22 -1.44
CA ASP A 588 -11.46 41.05 -0.03
C ASP A 588 -12.27 41.94 0.92
N GLY A 589 -13.30 42.62 0.40
CA GLY A 589 -14.16 43.53 1.16
C GLY A 589 -13.61 44.95 1.32
N LYS A 590 -12.37 45.24 0.89
CA LYS A 590 -11.71 46.55 1.00
C LYS A 590 -11.70 47.29 -0.34
N THR A 591 -11.64 48.62 -0.29
CA THR A 591 -11.40 49.45 -1.48
C THR A 591 -10.07 49.09 -2.13
N PHE A 592 -9.97 49.24 -3.45
CA PHE A 592 -8.70 49.06 -4.15
C PHE A 592 -7.62 49.99 -3.55
N GLY A 593 -6.38 49.52 -3.41
CA GLY A 593 -5.27 50.30 -2.85
C GLY A 593 -5.29 50.53 -1.33
N ASP A 594 -6.29 50.04 -0.60
CA ASP A 594 -6.35 50.20 0.86
C ASP A 594 -5.11 49.60 1.54
N GLY A 595 -4.43 50.40 2.36
CA GLY A 595 -3.18 50.03 3.03
C GLY A 595 -1.90 50.21 2.21
N ASP A 596 -1.97 50.60 0.93
CA ASP A 596 -0.81 50.88 0.09
C ASP A 596 -0.69 52.39 -0.19
N ALA A 597 0.20 53.07 0.54
CA ALA A 597 0.38 54.53 0.45
C ALA A 597 0.86 55.02 -0.93
N HIS A 598 1.34 54.11 -1.78
CA HIS A 598 1.85 54.44 -3.11
C HIS A 598 0.82 54.22 -4.22
N ILE A 599 -0.39 53.75 -3.91
CA ILE A 599 -1.52 53.73 -4.84
C ILE A 599 -2.40 54.92 -4.49
N ILE A 600 -2.18 56.04 -5.17
CA ILE A 600 -2.88 57.30 -4.94
C ILE A 600 -4.00 57.42 -5.98
N SER A 601 -5.15 57.97 -5.59
CA SER A 601 -6.27 58.20 -6.49
C SER A 601 -6.93 59.53 -6.23
N ASP A 602 -7.23 60.27 -7.30
CA ASP A 602 -8.02 61.52 -7.23
C ASP A 602 -9.51 61.26 -6.95
N THR A 603 -9.97 60.02 -7.09
CA THR A 603 -11.35 59.61 -6.85
C THR A 603 -11.43 58.43 -5.89
N PRO A 604 -12.54 58.28 -5.13
CA PRO A 604 -12.74 57.11 -4.28
C PRO A 604 -12.66 55.83 -5.10
N LEU A 605 -11.81 54.90 -4.66
CA LEU A 605 -11.64 53.61 -5.31
C LEU A 605 -12.73 52.63 -4.93
N GLU A 606 -13.08 51.77 -5.87
CA GLU A 606 -14.14 50.78 -5.70
C GLU A 606 -13.67 49.62 -4.84
N LYS A 607 -14.60 49.03 -4.11
CA LYS A 607 -14.35 47.81 -3.31
C LYS A 607 -14.91 46.55 -3.94
N ASN A 608 -15.93 46.68 -4.79
CA ASN A 608 -16.69 45.56 -5.31
C ASN A 608 -16.02 44.99 -6.57
N VAL A 609 -16.43 43.80 -6.98
CA VAL A 609 -15.92 43.16 -8.20
C VAL A 609 -16.30 43.96 -9.42
N GLY A 610 -15.32 44.14 -10.30
CA GLY A 610 -15.49 44.86 -11.55
C GLY A 610 -14.15 45.17 -12.20
N THR A 611 -14.25 45.72 -13.40
CA THR A 611 -13.15 46.39 -14.08
C THR A 611 -13.50 47.87 -14.11
N TYR A 612 -12.63 48.67 -13.53
CA TYR A 612 -12.85 50.08 -13.30
C TYR A 612 -11.78 50.90 -13.98
N ASP A 613 -12.15 52.11 -14.33
CA ASP A 613 -11.24 53.07 -14.93
C ASP A 613 -10.10 53.41 -13.97
N ALA A 614 -8.86 53.29 -14.44
CA ALA A 614 -7.69 53.69 -13.66
C ALA A 614 -7.26 55.13 -13.96
N ARG A 615 -8.01 55.89 -14.79
CA ARG A 615 -7.80 57.35 -14.94
C ARG A 615 -7.98 58.01 -13.58
N GLY A 616 -6.95 58.71 -13.12
CA GLY A 616 -6.91 59.28 -11.77
C GLY A 616 -6.12 58.48 -10.74
N ILE A 617 -5.68 57.25 -11.08
CA ILE A 617 -4.78 56.46 -10.23
C ILE A 617 -3.34 56.69 -10.66
N TYR A 618 -2.49 56.99 -9.69
CA TYR A 618 -1.07 57.26 -9.91
C TYR A 618 -0.24 56.79 -8.72
N SER A 619 1.07 56.81 -8.92
CA SER A 619 2.05 56.51 -7.88
C SER A 619 2.96 57.72 -7.66
N ASP A 620 3.61 57.75 -6.49
CA ASP A 620 4.65 58.72 -6.21
C ASP A 620 6.03 58.23 -6.71
N ALA A 621 7.04 59.09 -6.60
CA ALA A 621 8.38 58.86 -7.11
C ALA A 621 9.13 57.65 -6.49
N PHE A 622 8.63 57.11 -5.38
CA PHE A 622 9.17 55.94 -4.68
C PHE A 622 8.15 54.80 -4.59
N GLY A 623 7.06 54.92 -5.35
CA GLY A 623 5.98 53.96 -5.43
C GLY A 623 6.21 52.91 -6.52
N TYR A 624 5.19 52.55 -7.28
CA TYR A 624 5.26 51.52 -8.32
C TYR A 624 5.07 52.10 -9.71
N ASP A 625 5.73 51.53 -10.70
CA ASP A 625 5.37 51.73 -12.10
C ASP A 625 4.09 50.94 -12.42
N LEU A 626 2.94 51.58 -12.22
CA LEU A 626 1.61 50.98 -12.34
C LEU A 626 1.26 50.64 -13.79
N ILE A 627 0.82 49.39 -13.99
CA ILE A 627 0.42 48.86 -15.30
C ILE A 627 -1.11 48.71 -15.38
N GLY A 628 -1.65 49.12 -16.53
CA GLY A 628 -3.06 48.98 -16.89
C GLY A 628 -3.81 50.31 -16.94
N SER A 629 -4.65 50.48 -17.96
CA SER A 629 -5.59 51.60 -18.08
C SER A 629 -6.85 51.42 -17.24
N THR A 630 -7.01 50.24 -16.63
CA THR A 630 -8.09 49.87 -15.72
C THR A 630 -7.53 49.13 -14.52
N TYR A 631 -8.17 49.28 -13.36
CA TYR A 631 -7.94 48.38 -12.24
C TYR A 631 -9.04 47.33 -12.14
N ARG A 632 -8.67 46.11 -11.77
CA ARG A 632 -9.58 44.96 -11.73
C ARG A 632 -9.69 44.37 -10.34
N ILE A 633 -10.92 44.22 -9.87
CA ILE A 633 -11.24 43.46 -8.67
C ILE A 633 -11.89 42.16 -9.15
N ALA A 634 -11.14 41.06 -9.09
CA ALA A 634 -11.60 39.75 -9.51
C ALA A 634 -12.51 39.12 -8.44
N PRO A 635 -13.54 38.36 -8.83
CA PRO A 635 -14.44 37.72 -7.87
C PRO A 635 -13.72 36.69 -7.02
N ARG A 636 -13.99 36.76 -5.70
CA ARG A 636 -13.48 35.77 -4.74
C ARG A 636 -14.18 34.45 -4.97
N VAL A 637 -13.41 33.38 -5.05
CA VAL A 637 -13.94 32.05 -5.31
C VAL A 637 -14.47 31.42 -4.03
N LEU A 638 -15.75 31.09 -4.03
CA LEU A 638 -16.41 30.35 -2.96
C LEU A 638 -16.39 28.85 -3.23
N THR A 639 -16.22 28.10 -2.14
CA THR A 639 -16.43 26.65 -2.11
C THR A 639 -17.64 26.33 -1.26
N MET A 640 -18.22 25.13 -1.41
CA MET A 640 -19.40 24.71 -0.64
C MET A 640 -19.08 23.47 0.20
N SER A 641 -19.57 23.46 1.43
CA SER A 641 -19.54 22.29 2.32
C SER A 641 -20.94 22.00 2.85
N GLY A 642 -21.26 20.72 3.07
CA GLY A 642 -22.52 20.31 3.71
C GLY A 642 -23.76 20.46 2.82
N VAL A 643 -23.67 20.09 1.53
CA VAL A 643 -24.85 20.04 0.65
C VAL A 643 -25.82 18.97 1.16
N ALA A 644 -27.07 19.36 1.44
CA ALA A 644 -28.08 18.48 2.03
C ALA A 644 -28.33 17.22 1.18
N ALA A 645 -28.47 16.07 1.85
CA ALA A 645 -28.84 14.82 1.20
C ALA A 645 -30.33 14.83 0.84
N GLN A 646 -30.67 14.31 -0.34
CA GLN A 646 -32.05 14.13 -0.75
C GLN A 646 -32.39 12.66 -0.93
N SER A 647 -33.63 12.31 -0.59
CA SER A 647 -34.18 10.98 -0.86
C SER A 647 -35.59 11.08 -1.41
N LYS A 648 -35.95 10.22 -2.36
CA LYS A 648 -37.33 10.06 -2.81
C LYS A 648 -37.67 8.60 -3.10
N THR A 649 -38.96 8.29 -3.20
CA THR A 649 -39.43 6.99 -3.71
C THR A 649 -39.38 6.98 -5.24
N TYR A 650 -39.04 5.86 -5.84
CA TYR A 650 -38.93 5.70 -7.30
C TYR A 650 -40.21 6.11 -8.02
N ASP A 651 -40.10 7.03 -8.97
CA ASP A 651 -41.21 7.58 -9.77
C ASP A 651 -40.90 7.57 -11.27
N GLY A 652 -39.82 6.88 -11.68
CA GLY A 652 -39.38 6.77 -13.08
C GLY A 652 -38.63 8.00 -13.62
N THR A 653 -38.37 9.02 -12.81
CA THR A 653 -37.69 10.25 -13.25
C THR A 653 -36.42 10.52 -12.45
N THR A 654 -35.48 11.26 -13.06
CA THR A 654 -34.32 11.83 -12.35
C THR A 654 -34.68 13.07 -11.53
N ALA A 655 -35.92 13.54 -11.52
CA ALA A 655 -36.27 14.81 -10.87
C ALA A 655 -36.01 14.78 -9.35
N ALA A 656 -35.39 15.82 -8.82
CA ALA A 656 -35.16 16.02 -7.39
C ALA A 656 -35.75 17.38 -6.95
N ASP A 657 -35.93 17.58 -5.64
CA ASP A 657 -36.55 18.82 -5.13
C ASP A 657 -35.47 19.89 -4.89
N ALA A 658 -35.40 20.89 -5.77
CA ALA A 658 -34.46 21.99 -5.63
C ALA A 658 -34.70 22.82 -4.35
N ALA A 659 -35.91 22.82 -3.78
CA ALA A 659 -36.21 23.54 -2.54
C ALA A 659 -35.52 22.94 -1.30
N GLN A 660 -35.08 21.67 -1.37
CA GLN A 660 -34.31 21.01 -0.32
C GLN A 660 -32.80 21.32 -0.39
N PHE A 661 -32.37 22.20 -1.30
CA PHE A 661 -30.97 22.61 -1.37
C PHE A 661 -30.59 23.51 -0.18
N HIS A 662 -29.69 23.00 0.64
CA HIS A 662 -29.02 23.77 1.70
C HIS A 662 -27.52 23.46 1.65
N ALA A 663 -26.69 24.49 1.74
CA ALA A 663 -25.24 24.35 1.73
C ALA A 663 -24.58 25.53 2.43
N THR A 664 -23.44 25.29 3.08
CA THR A 664 -22.62 26.34 3.69
C THR A 664 -21.60 26.85 2.69
N LEU A 665 -21.62 28.15 2.40
CA LEU A 665 -20.58 28.83 1.64
C LEU A 665 -19.32 28.97 2.50
N LYS A 666 -18.17 28.64 1.92
CA LYS A 666 -16.84 28.79 2.51
C LYS A 666 -16.03 29.79 1.70
N ASN A 667 -15.05 30.41 2.36
CA ASN A 667 -14.22 31.50 1.81
C ASN A 667 -15.00 32.80 1.51
N VAL A 668 -16.12 33.03 2.20
CA VAL A 668 -16.77 34.35 2.25
C VAL A 668 -15.88 35.28 3.07
N VAL A 669 -15.79 36.56 2.67
CA VAL A 669 -15.06 37.57 3.46
C VAL A 669 -15.69 37.65 4.86
N ALA A 670 -14.85 37.64 5.89
CA ALA A 670 -15.31 37.64 7.27
C ALA A 670 -16.23 38.85 7.55
N GLY A 671 -17.41 38.59 8.10
CA GLY A 671 -18.44 39.60 8.35
C GLY A 671 -19.44 39.80 7.19
N GLU A 672 -19.22 39.17 6.03
CA GLU A 672 -20.15 39.22 4.89
C GLU A 672 -20.99 37.94 4.73
N GLU A 673 -20.96 37.02 5.69
CA GLU A 673 -21.66 35.73 5.61
C GLU A 673 -23.18 35.88 5.43
N SER A 674 -23.76 37.01 5.85
CA SER A 674 -25.18 37.35 5.64
C SER A 674 -25.48 38.04 4.31
N LEU A 675 -24.46 38.46 3.55
CA LEU A 675 -24.62 39.24 2.31
C LEU A 675 -24.64 38.37 1.05
N VAL A 676 -24.23 37.12 1.16
CA VAL A 676 -24.19 36.17 0.06
C VAL A 676 -24.73 34.81 0.49
N SER A 677 -25.63 34.25 -0.31
CA SER A 677 -26.17 32.91 -0.15
C SER A 677 -26.22 32.21 -1.50
N ALA A 678 -26.21 30.87 -1.50
CA ALA A 678 -26.40 30.09 -2.71
C ALA A 678 -27.85 29.61 -2.81
N THR A 679 -28.40 29.71 -4.00
CA THR A 679 -29.70 29.13 -4.38
C THR A 679 -29.49 28.11 -5.47
N ALA A 680 -30.33 27.08 -5.49
CA ALA A 680 -30.33 26.08 -6.54
C ALA A 680 -31.65 26.12 -7.33
N THR A 681 -31.55 25.95 -8.64
CA THR A 681 -32.64 25.61 -9.55
C THR A 681 -32.29 24.30 -10.26
N GLY A 682 -33.27 23.59 -10.81
CA GLY A 682 -33.03 22.36 -11.58
C GLY A 682 -32.22 21.33 -10.80
N ALA A 683 -32.87 20.56 -9.93
CA ALA A 683 -32.24 19.47 -9.20
C ALA A 683 -32.56 18.12 -9.87
N ALA A 684 -31.53 17.31 -10.10
CA ALA A 684 -31.70 15.99 -10.69
C ALA A 684 -30.75 14.96 -10.10
N TYR A 685 -31.29 13.79 -9.77
CA TYR A 685 -30.51 12.59 -9.49
C TYR A 685 -29.67 12.22 -10.71
N ASN A 686 -28.45 11.74 -10.47
CA ASN A 686 -27.53 11.24 -11.50
C ASN A 686 -28.09 10.02 -12.27
N SER A 687 -29.10 9.35 -11.71
CA SER A 687 -29.83 8.25 -12.33
C SER A 687 -31.27 8.24 -11.86
N LYS A 688 -32.19 7.74 -12.69
CA LYS A 688 -33.57 7.45 -12.29
C LYS A 688 -33.67 6.14 -11.51
N ASP A 689 -32.70 5.24 -11.66
CA ASP A 689 -32.76 3.88 -11.12
C ASP A 689 -32.20 3.80 -9.69
N VAL A 690 -32.89 3.04 -8.82
CA VAL A 690 -32.63 2.91 -7.38
C VAL A 690 -31.17 2.52 -7.08
N ALA A 691 -30.60 1.59 -7.84
CA ALA A 691 -29.26 1.06 -7.58
C ALA A 691 -28.13 2.04 -7.93
N SER A 692 -28.39 3.03 -8.80
CA SER A 692 -27.38 3.95 -9.33
C SER A 692 -27.60 5.41 -8.96
N ALA A 693 -28.78 5.74 -8.40
CA ALA A 693 -29.08 7.07 -7.87
C ALA A 693 -28.34 7.30 -6.54
N ASN A 694 -27.20 7.99 -6.61
CA ASN A 694 -26.33 8.27 -5.46
C ASN A 694 -25.93 9.75 -5.31
N ALA A 695 -26.23 10.59 -6.30
CA ALA A 695 -25.89 12.01 -6.31
C ALA A 695 -27.02 12.87 -6.90
N VAL A 696 -27.20 14.08 -6.39
CA VAL A 696 -28.10 15.10 -6.93
C VAL A 696 -27.25 16.27 -7.44
N SER A 697 -27.41 16.58 -8.73
CA SER A 697 -26.81 17.77 -9.34
C SER A 697 -27.79 18.94 -9.24
N TYR A 698 -27.23 20.14 -9.08
CA TYR A 698 -27.96 21.40 -8.96
C TYR A 698 -27.44 22.42 -9.97
N THR A 699 -28.34 23.27 -10.48
CA THR A 699 -27.93 24.52 -11.16
C THR A 699 -27.85 25.62 -10.11
N LEU A 700 -26.65 26.14 -9.84
CA LEU A 700 -26.41 27.05 -8.72
C LEU A 700 -26.39 28.52 -9.16
N ALA A 701 -26.92 29.40 -8.32
CA ALA A 701 -26.80 30.85 -8.46
C ALA A 701 -26.59 31.51 -7.08
N LEU A 702 -25.70 32.48 -7.01
CA LEU A 702 -25.51 33.30 -5.81
C LEU A 702 -26.59 34.39 -5.74
N ARG A 703 -27.07 34.68 -4.53
CA ARG A 703 -28.06 35.71 -4.22
C ARG A 703 -27.60 36.54 -3.02
N GLY A 704 -28.22 37.70 -2.83
CA GLY A 704 -27.86 38.67 -1.81
C GLY A 704 -27.08 39.85 -2.40
N THR A 705 -26.93 40.91 -1.61
CA THR A 705 -26.30 42.17 -2.04
C THR A 705 -24.80 42.04 -2.30
N GLY A 706 -24.14 41.04 -1.70
CA GLY A 706 -22.72 40.74 -1.94
C GLY A 706 -22.47 39.77 -3.09
N ALA A 707 -23.50 39.15 -3.68
CA ALA A 707 -23.34 38.02 -4.62
C ALA A 707 -22.47 38.33 -5.84
N GLY A 708 -22.51 39.57 -6.35
CA GLY A 708 -21.69 40.00 -7.48
C GLY A 708 -20.18 39.98 -7.20
N ASN A 709 -19.79 39.95 -5.92
CA ASN A 709 -18.39 39.97 -5.51
C ASN A 709 -17.75 38.57 -5.43
N TYR A 710 -18.54 37.54 -5.69
CA TYR A 710 -18.16 36.15 -5.49
C TYR A 710 -18.51 35.31 -6.71
N ARG A 711 -17.79 34.21 -6.90
CA ARG A 711 -18.13 33.14 -7.86
C ARG A 711 -17.98 31.78 -7.21
N ILE A 712 -18.71 30.76 -7.68
CA ILE A 712 -18.58 29.40 -7.14
C ILE A 712 -17.55 28.62 -7.96
N ALA A 713 -16.65 27.87 -7.30
CA ALA A 713 -15.54 27.15 -7.93
C ALA A 713 -15.95 26.06 -8.95
N ARG A 714 -17.17 25.50 -8.87
CA ARG A 714 -17.68 24.39 -9.73
C ARG A 714 -19.17 24.05 -9.46
N THR A 715 -19.74 23.15 -10.28
CA THR A 715 -21.00 22.42 -9.98
C THR A 715 -20.81 21.51 -8.77
N VAL A 716 -21.62 21.69 -7.73
CA VAL A 716 -21.57 20.90 -6.51
C VAL A 716 -22.69 19.87 -6.54
N GLN A 717 -22.39 18.61 -6.23
CA GLN A 717 -23.38 17.54 -6.10
C GLN A 717 -23.66 17.25 -4.61
N GLY A 718 -24.93 17.12 -4.26
CA GLY A 718 -25.37 16.58 -2.97
C GLY A 718 -25.49 15.06 -3.03
N THR A 719 -25.48 14.39 -1.89
CA THR A 719 -25.80 12.95 -1.82
C THR A 719 -27.28 12.72 -2.14
N GLY A 720 -27.57 11.80 -3.05
CA GLY A 720 -28.92 11.41 -3.42
C GLY A 720 -29.18 9.95 -3.10
N SER A 721 -30.41 9.57 -2.76
CA SER A 721 -30.86 8.18 -2.79
C SER A 721 -32.28 8.06 -3.34
N ILE A 722 -32.56 7.01 -4.11
CA ILE A 722 -33.93 6.68 -4.51
C ILE A 722 -34.30 5.36 -3.84
N THR A 723 -35.42 5.32 -3.10
CA THR A 723 -35.94 4.08 -2.50
C THR A 723 -36.90 3.38 -3.47
N ALA A 724 -36.88 2.05 -3.46
CA ALA A 724 -37.71 1.26 -4.36
C ALA A 724 -39.21 1.47 -4.13
N LYS A 725 -39.98 1.71 -5.20
CA LYS A 725 -41.44 1.86 -5.11
C LYS A 725 -42.11 0.53 -4.86
N GLN A 726 -43.01 0.46 -3.88
CA GLN A 726 -43.73 -0.76 -3.56
C GLN A 726 -44.81 -1.06 -4.62
N LEU A 727 -44.74 -2.24 -5.24
CA LEU A 727 -45.76 -2.80 -6.11
C LEU A 727 -46.74 -3.64 -5.30
N ASN A 728 -48.02 -3.47 -5.60
CA ASN A 728 -49.09 -4.26 -5.00
C ASN A 728 -49.18 -5.60 -5.74
N LEU A 729 -48.76 -6.66 -5.06
CA LEU A 729 -48.85 -8.02 -5.55
C LEU A 729 -50.10 -8.70 -4.99
N ALA A 730 -50.97 -9.19 -5.88
CA ALA A 730 -52.17 -9.93 -5.50
C ALA A 730 -52.42 -11.09 -6.48
N LEU A 731 -53.10 -12.13 -6.00
CA LEU A 731 -53.65 -13.17 -6.88
C LEU A 731 -54.91 -12.64 -7.58
N MET A 732 -55.15 -13.08 -8.81
CA MET A 732 -56.41 -12.76 -9.49
C MET A 732 -57.57 -13.58 -8.92
N GLY A 733 -58.78 -13.01 -8.94
CA GLY A 733 -59.98 -13.67 -8.41
C GLY A 733 -60.20 -15.05 -9.03
N GLY A 734 -60.18 -16.09 -8.20
CA GLY A 734 -60.37 -17.49 -8.64
C GLY A 734 -59.10 -18.23 -9.05
N ALA A 735 -57.90 -17.64 -8.89
CA ALA A 735 -56.63 -18.30 -9.19
C ALA A 735 -56.39 -19.53 -8.31
N ARG A 736 -56.74 -20.71 -8.81
CA ARG A 736 -56.53 -22.02 -8.20
C ARG A 736 -55.45 -22.79 -8.93
N PHE A 737 -54.74 -23.67 -8.23
CA PHE A 737 -53.68 -24.48 -8.82
C PHE A 737 -53.95 -25.95 -8.56
N ASP A 738 -54.32 -26.74 -9.57
CA ASP A 738 -54.73 -28.14 -9.39
C ASP A 738 -53.67 -29.11 -9.94
N LYS A 739 -53.47 -30.28 -9.34
CA LYS A 739 -52.54 -31.31 -9.86
C LYS A 739 -53.06 -32.71 -9.60
N THR A 740 -52.47 -33.70 -10.26
CA THR A 740 -52.62 -35.10 -9.85
C THR A 740 -51.54 -35.45 -8.85
N TYR A 741 -51.85 -36.33 -7.89
CA TYR A 741 -50.90 -36.77 -6.86
C TYR A 741 -49.61 -37.32 -7.47
N ASP A 742 -48.51 -36.65 -7.17
CA ASP A 742 -47.16 -36.97 -7.64
C ASP A 742 -46.17 -37.08 -6.47
N GLY A 743 -46.69 -37.21 -5.24
CA GLY A 743 -45.93 -37.33 -4.00
C GLY A 743 -45.20 -36.06 -3.56
N ASN A 744 -45.40 -34.92 -4.22
CA ASN A 744 -44.83 -33.65 -3.81
C ASN A 744 -45.92 -32.62 -3.48
N ALA A 745 -45.71 -31.83 -2.43
CA ALA A 745 -46.51 -30.67 -2.11
C ALA A 745 -46.22 -29.48 -3.07
N ASN A 746 -45.32 -29.59 -4.03
CA ASN A 746 -45.04 -28.50 -4.98
C ASN A 746 -46.16 -28.32 -6.01
N VAL A 747 -46.49 -27.08 -6.34
CA VAL A 747 -47.36 -26.71 -7.46
C VAL A 747 -46.58 -26.87 -8.77
N THR A 748 -47.14 -27.59 -9.74
CA THR A 748 -46.52 -27.84 -11.05
C THR A 748 -46.85 -26.77 -12.09
N GLN A 749 -47.85 -25.94 -11.82
CA GLN A 749 -48.28 -24.81 -12.64
C GLN A 749 -47.51 -23.53 -12.27
N THR A 750 -47.00 -22.83 -13.28
CA THR A 750 -46.20 -21.62 -13.10
C THR A 750 -47.09 -20.41 -12.79
N LEU A 751 -46.62 -19.51 -11.92
CA LEU A 751 -47.20 -18.18 -11.77
C LEU A 751 -46.99 -17.36 -13.05
N THR A 752 -48.08 -16.97 -13.72
CA THR A 752 -48.04 -16.09 -14.89
C THR A 752 -48.68 -14.74 -14.55
N LYS A 753 -47.99 -13.66 -14.96
CA LYS A 753 -48.48 -12.29 -14.79
C LYS A 753 -49.73 -12.09 -15.65
N ASP A 754 -50.78 -11.51 -15.07
CA ASP A 754 -52.10 -11.28 -15.69
C ASP A 754 -52.84 -12.57 -16.10
N GLY A 755 -52.29 -13.75 -15.78
CA GLY A 755 -52.96 -15.05 -15.88
C GLY A 755 -53.42 -15.58 -14.53
N ASN A 756 -52.57 -15.47 -13.49
CA ASN A 756 -52.85 -16.01 -12.16
C ASN A 756 -52.56 -15.00 -11.03
N TYR A 757 -51.68 -14.02 -11.26
CA TYR A 757 -51.41 -12.92 -10.33
C TYR A 757 -51.35 -11.57 -11.07
N THR A 758 -51.61 -10.49 -10.36
CA THR A 758 -51.44 -9.12 -10.84
C THR A 758 -50.36 -8.41 -10.04
N LEU A 759 -49.60 -7.57 -10.74
CA LEU A 759 -48.76 -6.54 -10.14
C LEU A 759 -49.39 -5.20 -10.52
N THR A 760 -49.68 -4.36 -9.53
CA THR A 760 -50.24 -3.01 -9.76
C THR A 760 -49.39 -1.97 -9.02
N ASN A 761 -49.68 -0.68 -9.24
CA ASN A 761 -48.88 0.47 -8.74
C ASN A 761 -47.54 0.71 -9.46
N PHE A 762 -47.41 0.24 -10.71
CA PHE A 762 -46.28 0.60 -11.58
C PHE A 762 -46.24 2.12 -11.85
N VAL A 763 -45.04 2.65 -12.11
CA VAL A 763 -44.92 3.94 -12.78
C VAL A 763 -45.39 3.77 -14.24
N ASN A 764 -46.11 4.75 -14.78
CA ASN A 764 -46.75 4.68 -16.10
C ASN A 764 -45.80 4.14 -17.18
N GLY A 765 -46.20 3.07 -17.87
CA GLY A 765 -45.46 2.49 -19.00
C GLY A 765 -44.39 1.45 -18.67
N GLU A 766 -43.95 1.30 -17.42
CA GLU A 766 -42.84 0.40 -17.05
C GLU A 766 -43.25 -1.05 -16.74
N GLY A 767 -44.55 -1.34 -16.66
CA GLY A 767 -45.06 -2.64 -16.22
C GLY A 767 -44.86 -3.80 -17.20
N ALA A 768 -44.61 -3.57 -18.50
CA ALA A 768 -44.68 -4.62 -19.51
C ALA A 768 -43.58 -5.70 -19.38
N GLY A 769 -42.41 -5.36 -18.82
CA GLY A 769 -41.26 -6.27 -18.72
C GLY A 769 -40.96 -6.80 -17.30
N ILE A 770 -41.69 -6.35 -16.28
CA ILE A 770 -41.43 -6.70 -14.87
C ILE A 770 -42.43 -7.76 -14.41
N ALA A 771 -41.93 -8.89 -13.93
CA ALA A 771 -42.72 -10.04 -13.46
C ALA A 771 -42.11 -10.61 -12.17
N LEU A 772 -42.78 -11.58 -11.55
CA LEU A 772 -42.16 -12.40 -10.52
C LEU A 772 -41.12 -13.33 -11.14
N ALA A 773 -39.99 -13.52 -10.47
CA ALA A 773 -39.05 -14.58 -10.80
C ALA A 773 -39.74 -15.96 -10.68
N PRO A 774 -39.33 -16.97 -11.47
CA PRO A 774 -39.88 -18.31 -11.35
C PRO A 774 -39.76 -18.83 -9.92
N VAL A 775 -40.91 -19.19 -9.34
CA VAL A 775 -41.01 -19.67 -7.96
C VAL A 775 -42.04 -20.79 -7.91
N THR A 776 -41.73 -21.83 -7.15
CA THR A 776 -42.58 -23.00 -7.00
C THR A 776 -43.46 -22.81 -5.76
N GLY A 777 -44.78 -22.80 -5.96
CA GLY A 777 -45.74 -22.80 -4.85
C GLY A 777 -45.77 -24.14 -4.15
N THR A 778 -46.27 -24.18 -2.92
CA THR A 778 -46.37 -25.40 -2.11
C THR A 778 -47.76 -25.55 -1.51
N TYR A 779 -48.43 -26.67 -1.71
CA TYR A 779 -49.61 -27.05 -0.94
C TYR A 779 -49.25 -27.27 0.54
N THR A 780 -50.21 -27.15 1.43
CA THR A 780 -50.04 -27.43 2.87
C THR A 780 -49.54 -28.84 3.15
N ASP A 781 -49.86 -29.78 2.28
CA ASP A 781 -49.33 -31.12 2.29
C ASP A 781 -49.48 -31.75 0.89
N LYS A 782 -48.75 -32.84 0.66
CA LYS A 782 -48.71 -33.51 -0.64
C LYS A 782 -49.97 -34.30 -1.00
N ASN A 783 -50.89 -34.55 -0.06
CA ASN A 783 -51.97 -35.54 -0.20
C ASN A 783 -53.12 -35.09 -1.11
N ALA A 784 -53.72 -36.04 -1.81
CA ALA A 784 -54.90 -35.84 -2.64
C ALA A 784 -56.07 -35.30 -1.81
N GLY A 785 -56.75 -34.29 -2.31
CA GLY A 785 -57.84 -33.59 -1.64
C GLY A 785 -58.26 -32.36 -2.41
N THR A 786 -59.44 -31.83 -2.12
CA THR A 786 -59.97 -30.64 -2.77
C THR A 786 -59.75 -29.39 -1.91
N GLY A 787 -59.56 -28.23 -2.53
CA GLY A 787 -59.45 -26.92 -1.89
C GLY A 787 -58.24 -26.73 -0.98
N LYS A 788 -57.14 -27.47 -1.20
CA LYS A 788 -55.94 -27.42 -0.35
C LYS A 788 -55.25 -26.07 -0.48
N ALA A 789 -54.82 -25.49 0.64
CA ALA A 789 -54.11 -24.21 0.61
C ALA A 789 -52.73 -24.35 -0.05
N VAL A 790 -52.38 -23.38 -0.88
CA VAL A 790 -51.16 -23.26 -1.68
C VAL A 790 -50.45 -21.97 -1.28
N THR A 791 -49.17 -22.04 -0.95
CA THR A 791 -48.33 -20.89 -0.58
C THR A 791 -47.15 -20.76 -1.53
N PHE A 792 -46.99 -19.59 -2.15
CA PHE A 792 -45.78 -19.19 -2.89
C PHE A 792 -45.00 -18.22 -2.01
N GLY A 793 -43.88 -18.65 -1.44
CA GLY A 793 -43.02 -17.84 -0.57
C GLY A 793 -41.70 -17.45 -1.25
N GLY A 794 -41.03 -16.42 -0.74
CA GLY A 794 -39.74 -15.96 -1.29
C GLY A 794 -39.87 -15.27 -2.65
N LEU A 795 -41.02 -14.65 -2.93
CA LEU A 795 -41.29 -13.97 -4.19
C LEU A 795 -40.33 -12.80 -4.40
N THR A 796 -39.71 -12.74 -5.58
CA THR A 796 -38.82 -11.64 -6.01
C THR A 796 -39.24 -11.16 -7.41
N LEU A 797 -38.88 -9.93 -7.76
CA LEU A 797 -39.13 -9.36 -9.08
C LEU A 797 -37.98 -9.68 -10.04
N THR A 798 -38.31 -9.91 -11.30
CA THR A 798 -37.38 -10.10 -12.42
C THR A 798 -37.77 -9.22 -13.61
N GLY A 799 -36.84 -9.00 -14.53
CA GLY A 799 -37.00 -8.16 -15.72
C GLY A 799 -36.30 -6.81 -15.63
N THR A 800 -36.21 -6.11 -16.76
CA THR A 800 -35.55 -4.80 -16.87
C THR A 800 -36.29 -3.76 -16.03
N GLY A 801 -35.60 -3.17 -15.05
CA GLY A 801 -36.18 -2.20 -14.10
C GLY A 801 -36.74 -2.80 -12.80
N ALA A 802 -36.68 -4.13 -12.62
CA ALA A 802 -37.17 -4.78 -11.39
C ALA A 802 -36.50 -4.27 -10.11
N GLY A 803 -35.21 -3.91 -10.16
CA GLY A 803 -34.46 -3.35 -9.02
C GLY A 803 -34.97 -1.99 -8.53
N ASN A 804 -35.86 -1.33 -9.28
CA ASN A 804 -36.46 -0.06 -8.89
C ASN A 804 -37.74 -0.22 -8.05
N TYR A 805 -38.19 -1.46 -7.86
CA TYR A 805 -39.46 -1.78 -7.23
C TYR A 805 -39.26 -2.80 -6.10
N SER A 806 -40.11 -2.71 -5.08
CA SER A 806 -40.23 -3.70 -4.00
C SER A 806 -41.61 -4.34 -4.04
N LEU A 807 -41.79 -5.54 -3.48
CA LEU A 807 -43.10 -6.18 -3.41
C LEU A 807 -43.82 -5.81 -2.11
N SER A 808 -45.14 -5.60 -2.18
CA SER A 808 -46.00 -5.39 -0.99
C SER A 808 -46.07 -6.62 -0.08
N THR A 809 -45.82 -7.80 -0.63
CA THR A 809 -45.69 -9.06 0.09
C THR A 809 -44.73 -9.96 -0.67
N THR A 810 -43.92 -10.73 0.05
CA THR A 810 -43.07 -11.78 -0.54
C THR A 810 -43.74 -13.16 -0.52
N THR A 811 -45.02 -13.21 -0.14
CA THR A 811 -45.81 -14.44 -0.03
C THR A 811 -47.22 -14.26 -0.62
N LEU A 812 -47.68 -15.23 -1.41
CA LEU A 812 -49.05 -15.34 -1.90
C LEU A 812 -49.67 -16.67 -1.49
N THR A 813 -50.92 -16.65 -1.03
CA THR A 813 -51.66 -17.85 -0.62
C THR A 813 -52.97 -18.01 -1.40
N THR A 814 -53.26 -19.21 -1.90
CA THR A 814 -54.52 -19.57 -2.58
C THR A 814 -54.92 -21.01 -2.26
N THR A 815 -55.84 -21.61 -3.02
CA THR A 815 -56.24 -23.00 -2.90
C THR A 815 -56.10 -23.79 -4.22
N GLY A 816 -56.18 -25.11 -4.15
CA GLY A 816 -56.11 -26.00 -5.29
C GLY A 816 -56.33 -27.47 -4.94
N ASP A 817 -56.72 -28.28 -5.92
CA ASP A 817 -57.04 -29.69 -5.75
C ASP A 817 -55.84 -30.58 -6.10
N ILE A 818 -55.61 -31.61 -5.31
CA ILE A 818 -54.72 -32.73 -5.67
C ILE A 818 -55.60 -33.95 -5.97
N ALA A 819 -55.72 -34.35 -7.24
CA ALA A 819 -56.49 -35.52 -7.67
C ALA A 819 -55.76 -36.85 -7.37
N LYS A 820 -56.51 -37.93 -7.13
CA LYS A 820 -55.94 -39.27 -6.84
C LYS A 820 -55.30 -39.91 -8.08
N ARG A 821 -54.23 -40.69 -7.90
CA ARG A 821 -53.49 -41.38 -8.98
C ARG A 821 -53.88 -42.87 -9.11
N ALA A 822 -54.07 -43.37 -10.34
CA ALA A 822 -54.46 -44.77 -10.56
C ALA A 822 -53.29 -45.76 -10.41
N LEU A 823 -53.56 -46.97 -9.85
CA LEU A 823 -52.62 -48.08 -9.68
C LEU A 823 -53.07 -49.36 -10.40
N THR A 824 -52.11 -50.18 -10.83
CA THR A 824 -52.32 -51.54 -11.37
C THR A 824 -51.60 -52.59 -10.52
N LEU A 825 -52.22 -53.76 -10.31
CA LEU A 825 -51.60 -54.91 -9.65
C LEU A 825 -50.97 -55.85 -10.70
N GLU A 826 -49.65 -55.99 -10.65
CA GLU A 826 -48.87 -56.76 -11.62
C GLU A 826 -48.08 -57.87 -10.92
N GLY A 827 -47.91 -59.03 -11.56
CA GLY A 827 -47.04 -60.08 -11.03
C GLY A 827 -45.57 -59.69 -11.13
N THR A 828 -44.79 -60.04 -10.11
CA THR A 828 -43.33 -59.95 -10.17
C THR A 828 -42.78 -61.09 -11.04
N ALA A 829 -41.66 -60.87 -11.74
CA ALA A 829 -41.05 -61.91 -12.57
C ALA A 829 -40.77 -63.17 -11.73
N GLY A 830 -41.22 -64.35 -12.20
CA GLY A 830 -41.02 -65.62 -11.50
C GLY A 830 -42.06 -65.98 -10.43
N THR A 831 -43.10 -65.15 -10.24
CA THR A 831 -44.20 -65.39 -9.29
C THR A 831 -44.75 -66.82 -9.40
N GLN A 832 -44.74 -67.54 -8.29
CA GLN A 832 -45.29 -68.88 -8.18
C GLN A 832 -46.05 -69.08 -6.88
N PHE A 833 -47.13 -69.85 -6.94
CA PHE A 833 -47.87 -70.36 -5.81
C PHE A 833 -47.70 -71.88 -5.83
N THR A 834 -47.04 -72.45 -4.82
CA THR A 834 -46.80 -73.91 -4.78
C THR A 834 -47.26 -74.56 -3.48
N LYS A 835 -47.74 -75.81 -3.54
CA LYS A 835 -48.00 -76.60 -2.33
C LYS A 835 -47.68 -78.07 -2.52
N THR A 836 -47.56 -78.80 -1.42
CA THR A 836 -47.48 -80.27 -1.45
C THR A 836 -48.89 -80.85 -1.54
N TYR A 837 -49.04 -81.99 -2.21
CA TYR A 837 -50.32 -82.65 -2.39
C TYR A 837 -51.01 -82.93 -1.05
N ASP A 838 -52.17 -82.30 -0.90
CA ASP A 838 -53.03 -82.36 0.28
C ASP A 838 -54.48 -82.72 -0.07
N GLY A 839 -54.78 -82.91 -1.36
CA GLY A 839 -56.10 -83.23 -1.89
C GLY A 839 -57.02 -82.04 -2.21
N ASN A 840 -56.58 -80.76 -2.09
CA ASN A 840 -57.43 -79.58 -2.34
C ASN A 840 -56.87 -78.60 -3.41
N ALA A 841 -57.70 -77.71 -3.99
CA ALA A 841 -57.31 -76.69 -4.99
C ALA A 841 -57.17 -75.25 -4.43
N THR A 842 -57.24 -75.04 -3.11
CA THR A 842 -57.03 -73.71 -2.50
C THR A 842 -55.55 -73.30 -2.48
N VAL A 843 -55.28 -72.00 -2.71
CA VAL A 843 -53.94 -71.43 -2.54
C VAL A 843 -53.76 -71.01 -1.09
N THR A 844 -52.75 -71.57 -0.45
CA THR A 844 -52.41 -71.27 0.95
C THR A 844 -51.37 -70.15 1.10
N GLN A 845 -50.79 -69.68 0.00
CA GLN A 845 -49.87 -68.54 -0.02
C GLN A 845 -50.65 -67.23 -0.19
N ASN A 846 -50.41 -66.29 0.71
CA ASN A 846 -50.98 -64.95 0.61
C ASN A 846 -50.31 -64.14 -0.51
N LEU A 847 -51.01 -63.13 -1.04
CA LEU A 847 -50.35 -62.07 -1.79
C LEU A 847 -49.36 -61.34 -0.87
N ALA A 848 -48.18 -61.03 -1.39
CA ALA A 848 -47.08 -60.38 -0.70
C ALA A 848 -46.31 -59.50 -1.69
N ARG A 849 -46.31 -58.18 -1.44
CA ARG A 849 -45.73 -57.18 -2.32
C ARG A 849 -44.22 -57.38 -2.48
N GLY A 850 -43.71 -57.23 -3.69
CA GLY A 850 -42.30 -57.47 -4.04
C GLY A 850 -41.96 -58.96 -4.15
N THR A 851 -42.78 -59.86 -3.61
CA THR A 851 -42.58 -61.31 -3.68
C THR A 851 -43.37 -61.88 -4.85
N ASN A 852 -44.69 -61.76 -4.84
CA ASN A 852 -45.57 -62.35 -5.86
C ASN A 852 -46.44 -61.30 -6.59
N TYR A 853 -46.42 -60.04 -6.17
CA TYR A 853 -46.98 -58.94 -6.95
C TYR A 853 -46.25 -57.62 -6.69
N ARG A 854 -46.42 -56.64 -7.57
CA ARG A 854 -46.09 -55.23 -7.35
C ARG A 854 -47.28 -54.34 -7.73
N LEU A 855 -47.34 -53.16 -7.13
CA LEU A 855 -48.25 -52.08 -7.54
C LEU A 855 -47.50 -51.18 -8.52
N ALA A 856 -47.94 -51.12 -9.78
CA ALA A 856 -47.41 -50.21 -10.78
C ALA A 856 -48.24 -48.90 -10.78
N GLY A 857 -47.58 -47.78 -11.11
CA GLY A 857 -48.20 -46.45 -11.08
C GLY A 857 -48.04 -45.68 -9.76
N VAL A 858 -47.41 -46.28 -8.74
CA VAL A 858 -47.04 -45.60 -7.48
C VAL A 858 -46.00 -44.52 -7.80
N VAL A 859 -46.12 -43.37 -7.13
CA VAL A 859 -45.17 -42.27 -7.28
C VAL A 859 -43.75 -42.74 -6.89
N GLU A 860 -42.77 -42.38 -7.73
CA GLU A 860 -41.37 -42.71 -7.52
C GLU A 860 -40.83 -42.12 -6.21
N GLY A 861 -40.21 -42.95 -5.37
CA GLY A 861 -39.71 -42.56 -4.05
C GLY A 861 -40.70 -42.74 -2.88
N GLU A 862 -41.98 -43.04 -3.12
CA GLU A 862 -42.91 -43.37 -2.03
C GLU A 862 -42.74 -44.83 -1.55
N GLY A 863 -42.32 -44.98 -0.29
CA GLY A 863 -42.06 -46.28 0.32
C GLY A 863 -43.30 -47.17 0.43
N THR A 864 -43.06 -48.48 0.60
CA THR A 864 -44.10 -49.52 0.56
C THR A 864 -45.20 -49.39 1.62
N ASN A 865 -44.94 -48.66 2.70
CA ASN A 865 -45.89 -48.42 3.80
C ASN A 865 -46.85 -47.24 3.54
N ILE A 866 -46.58 -46.44 2.49
CA ILE A 866 -47.40 -45.29 2.13
C ILE A 866 -48.65 -45.78 1.38
N VAL A 867 -48.50 -46.63 0.37
CA VAL A 867 -49.63 -47.31 -0.28
C VAL A 867 -49.30 -48.77 -0.49
N ALA A 868 -50.04 -49.67 0.15
CA ALA A 868 -49.95 -51.11 0.06
C ALA A 868 -51.29 -51.71 -0.36
N LEU A 869 -51.32 -53.02 -0.64
CA LEU A 869 -52.57 -53.77 -0.77
C LEU A 869 -52.97 -54.31 0.61
N ASN A 870 -54.26 -54.47 0.89
CA ASN A 870 -54.74 -55.34 1.95
C ASN A 870 -54.54 -56.81 1.54
N GLU A 871 -53.31 -57.29 1.69
CA GLU A 871 -52.92 -58.66 1.37
C GLU A 871 -53.73 -59.70 2.14
N SER A 872 -54.13 -59.40 3.38
CA SER A 872 -54.90 -60.30 4.24
C SER A 872 -56.35 -60.53 3.79
N ALA A 873 -56.90 -59.62 2.98
CA ALA A 873 -58.25 -59.75 2.45
C ALA A 873 -58.30 -60.54 1.12
N ALA A 874 -57.15 -60.73 0.45
CA ALA A 874 -57.07 -61.34 -0.87
C ALA A 874 -57.11 -62.88 -0.79
N GLN A 875 -57.95 -63.53 -1.60
CA GLN A 875 -58.17 -64.98 -1.57
C GLN A 875 -57.83 -65.65 -2.91
N GLY A 876 -57.04 -66.73 -2.90
CA GLY A 876 -56.51 -67.39 -4.10
C GLY A 876 -56.93 -68.86 -4.32
N ALA A 877 -57.09 -69.30 -5.58
CA ALA A 877 -57.39 -70.69 -5.94
C ALA A 877 -56.62 -71.19 -7.17
N TYR A 878 -56.18 -72.47 -7.14
CA TYR A 878 -55.58 -73.23 -8.25
C TYR A 878 -56.65 -73.77 -9.22
N ALA A 879 -56.25 -74.10 -10.45
CA ALA A 879 -57.15 -74.67 -11.46
C ALA A 879 -57.54 -76.15 -11.20
N THR A 880 -56.66 -76.96 -10.60
CA THR A 880 -56.88 -78.39 -10.26
C THR A 880 -56.22 -78.77 -8.93
N LYS A 881 -56.64 -79.90 -8.33
CA LYS A 881 -56.15 -80.38 -7.01
C LYS A 881 -55.00 -81.40 -7.06
N ASP A 882 -54.71 -81.99 -8.22
CA ASP A 882 -53.75 -83.11 -8.35
C ASP A 882 -52.29 -82.63 -8.44
N ALA A 883 -51.33 -83.48 -8.09
CA ALA A 883 -49.91 -83.12 -8.15
C ALA A 883 -49.40 -83.10 -9.60
N GLN A 884 -48.71 -82.04 -9.98
CA GLN A 884 -48.11 -81.92 -11.30
C GLN A 884 -46.73 -82.60 -11.34
N ALA A 885 -46.44 -83.26 -12.47
CA ALA A 885 -45.10 -83.72 -12.80
C ALA A 885 -44.07 -82.57 -12.72
N ALA A 886 -42.79 -82.91 -12.52
CA ALA A 886 -41.71 -81.94 -12.45
C ALA A 886 -41.72 -81.03 -13.69
N GLY A 887 -41.82 -79.70 -13.50
CA GLY A 887 -41.82 -78.70 -14.57
C GLY A 887 -43.19 -78.21 -15.07
N MET A 888 -44.30 -78.88 -14.75
CA MET A 888 -45.65 -78.47 -15.19
C MET A 888 -46.32 -77.48 -14.21
N ARG A 889 -47.13 -76.54 -14.72
CA ARG A 889 -47.78 -75.44 -13.95
C ARG A 889 -49.25 -75.23 -14.33
N GLN A 890 -49.98 -74.43 -13.54
CA GLN A 890 -51.40 -74.09 -13.69
C GLN A 890 -51.72 -72.62 -13.31
N ASN A 891 -52.90 -72.10 -13.65
CA ASN A 891 -53.31 -70.71 -13.34
C ASN A 891 -53.73 -70.53 -11.88
N VAL A 892 -53.62 -69.28 -11.37
CA VAL A 892 -54.08 -68.87 -10.04
C VAL A 892 -54.81 -67.52 -10.07
N THR A 893 -56.00 -67.44 -9.46
CA THR A 893 -56.83 -66.21 -9.44
C THR A 893 -57.03 -65.69 -8.03
N PHE A 894 -56.84 -64.38 -7.82
CA PHE A 894 -57.08 -63.67 -6.55
C PHE A 894 -58.22 -62.63 -6.64
N THR A 895 -59.08 -62.59 -5.64
CA THR A 895 -60.22 -61.64 -5.50
C THR A 895 -60.12 -60.84 -4.19
N ASN A 896 -60.96 -59.80 -4.02
CA ASN A 896 -60.99 -58.89 -2.85
C ASN A 896 -59.76 -57.97 -2.67
N LEU A 897 -59.27 -57.38 -3.77
CA LEU A 897 -58.13 -56.45 -3.75
C LEU A 897 -58.55 -55.04 -3.30
N ALA A 898 -57.92 -54.50 -2.26
CA ALA A 898 -58.14 -53.13 -1.75
C ALA A 898 -56.81 -52.50 -1.30
N LEU A 899 -56.66 -51.17 -1.34
CA LEU A 899 -55.44 -50.47 -0.90
C LEU A 899 -55.46 -50.11 0.61
N THR A 900 -54.29 -50.10 1.24
CA THR A 900 -54.04 -49.73 2.65
C THR A 900 -52.80 -48.85 2.76
N GLY A 901 -52.57 -48.21 3.91
CA GLY A 901 -51.43 -47.32 4.14
C GLY A 901 -51.82 -45.83 4.16
N SER A 902 -50.95 -44.99 4.71
CA SER A 902 -51.23 -43.58 5.00
C SER A 902 -51.46 -42.70 3.75
N GLY A 903 -50.94 -43.12 2.60
CA GLY A 903 -51.17 -42.50 1.30
C GLY A 903 -52.25 -43.16 0.45
N ALA A 904 -52.92 -44.22 0.94
CA ALA A 904 -53.87 -44.99 0.12
C ALA A 904 -55.05 -44.14 -0.38
N ALA A 905 -55.44 -43.14 0.42
CA ALA A 905 -56.43 -42.15 0.04
C ALA A 905 -56.04 -41.34 -1.20
N ASN A 906 -54.77 -41.34 -1.60
CA ASN A 906 -54.24 -40.63 -2.75
C ASN A 906 -54.24 -41.45 -4.05
N TYR A 907 -54.70 -42.71 -4.01
CA TYR A 907 -54.65 -43.63 -5.13
C TYR A 907 -55.96 -44.42 -5.35
N THR A 908 -56.09 -45.10 -6.51
CA THR A 908 -57.22 -45.99 -6.86
C THR A 908 -56.72 -47.34 -7.45
N LEU A 909 -57.39 -48.49 -7.17
CA LEU A 909 -57.00 -49.86 -7.63
C LEU A 909 -58.24 -50.74 -8.00
N ALA A 910 -58.09 -51.68 -8.94
CA ALA A 910 -59.12 -52.66 -9.34
C ALA A 910 -59.29 -53.84 -8.35
N ALA A 911 -60.50 -54.43 -8.30
CA ALA A 911 -60.92 -55.36 -7.22
C ALA A 911 -60.49 -56.85 -7.35
N HIS A 912 -59.92 -57.30 -8.47
CA HIS A 912 -59.49 -58.71 -8.68
C HIS A 912 -58.30 -58.83 -9.66
N LYS A 913 -57.55 -59.95 -9.61
CA LYS A 913 -56.39 -60.25 -10.50
C LYS A 913 -56.19 -61.75 -10.74
N THR A 914 -55.96 -62.13 -12.01
CA THR A 914 -55.48 -63.47 -12.41
C THR A 914 -53.97 -63.47 -12.68
N PHE A 915 -53.26 -64.47 -12.16
CA PHE A 915 -51.85 -64.79 -12.45
C PHE A 915 -51.78 -66.06 -13.29
N GLU A 916 -51.40 -65.91 -14.56
CA GLU A 916 -51.31 -67.02 -15.51
C GLU A 916 -50.06 -67.88 -15.24
N ASN A 917 -50.21 -69.21 -15.30
CA ASN A 917 -49.14 -70.21 -15.16
C ASN A 917 -48.27 -70.10 -13.88
N ALA A 918 -48.84 -69.56 -12.80
CA ALA A 918 -48.13 -69.33 -11.54
C ALA A 918 -48.25 -70.48 -10.52
N GLY A 919 -49.21 -71.40 -10.66
CA GLY A 919 -49.50 -72.45 -9.67
C GLY A 919 -48.79 -73.80 -9.89
N ARG A 920 -48.36 -74.51 -8.83
CA ARG A 920 -47.92 -75.92 -8.91
C ARG A 920 -48.17 -76.71 -7.62
N ILE A 921 -48.78 -77.89 -7.71
CA ILE A 921 -48.92 -78.86 -6.60
C ILE A 921 -47.87 -79.97 -6.79
N THR A 922 -47.14 -80.33 -5.73
CA THR A 922 -46.02 -81.30 -5.76
C THR A 922 -46.38 -82.63 -5.06
N PRO A 923 -45.85 -83.79 -5.51
CA PRO A 923 -46.10 -85.07 -4.85
C PRO A 923 -45.70 -85.09 -3.36
N ARG A 924 -46.42 -85.84 -2.53
CA ARG A 924 -46.20 -85.97 -1.08
C ARG A 924 -45.21 -87.09 -0.76
N GLU A 925 -44.31 -86.88 0.20
CA GLU A 925 -43.32 -87.90 0.57
C GLU A 925 -43.89 -89.02 1.45
N LEU A 926 -43.44 -90.27 1.23
CA LEU A 926 -43.73 -91.47 2.02
C LEU A 926 -42.50 -91.97 2.77
N ASN A 927 -42.70 -92.37 4.01
CA ASN A 927 -41.67 -92.84 4.91
C ASN A 927 -41.42 -94.35 4.76
N LEU A 928 -40.20 -94.70 4.38
CA LEU A 928 -39.69 -96.07 4.30
C LEU A 928 -38.77 -96.43 5.48
N ALA A 929 -38.98 -97.60 6.08
CA ALA A 929 -38.18 -98.13 7.20
C ALA A 929 -38.02 -99.65 7.16
N LEU A 930 -36.89 -100.19 7.68
CA LEU A 930 -36.72 -101.62 7.95
C LEU A 930 -37.59 -102.05 9.14
N ALA A 931 -38.06 -103.30 9.13
CA ALA A 931 -38.77 -103.91 10.25
C ALA A 931 -37.79 -104.20 11.41
N SER A 932 -38.31 -104.09 12.64
CA SER A 932 -37.51 -104.29 13.86
C SER A 932 -36.95 -105.72 13.95
N GLY A 933 -35.64 -105.87 14.15
CA GLY A 933 -34.98 -107.16 14.45
C GLY A 933 -34.29 -107.89 13.29
N ALA A 934 -34.26 -107.36 12.06
CA ALA A 934 -33.60 -108.03 10.93
C ALA A 934 -32.05 -108.02 10.99
N ARG A 935 -31.38 -109.17 10.80
CA ARG A 935 -29.91 -109.37 10.91
C ARG A 935 -29.29 -110.31 9.85
N PHE A 936 -27.96 -110.23 9.64
CA PHE A 936 -27.28 -110.77 8.44
C PHE A 936 -25.80 -111.33 8.58
N ASP A 937 -25.38 -112.13 9.61
CA ASP A 937 -23.97 -112.50 10.04
C ASP A 937 -23.05 -113.52 9.21
N LYS A 938 -21.68 -113.55 9.38
CA LYS A 938 -20.58 -114.46 8.80
C LYS A 938 -19.20 -114.61 9.59
N THR A 939 -18.13 -115.31 9.08
CA THR A 939 -16.73 -115.45 9.65
C THR A 939 -15.62 -114.91 8.69
N TYR A 940 -14.44 -114.46 9.18
CA TYR A 940 -13.40 -113.83 8.33
C TYR A 940 -12.81 -114.77 7.28
N ASP A 941 -13.19 -114.53 6.03
CA ASP A 941 -12.78 -115.25 4.83
C ASP A 941 -12.11 -114.33 3.80
N GLY A 942 -12.13 -113.02 4.02
CA GLY A 942 -11.59 -112.03 3.11
C GLY A 942 -12.63 -111.22 2.29
N ASN A 943 -13.96 -111.40 2.43
CA ASN A 943 -14.99 -110.66 1.66
C ASN A 943 -16.19 -110.13 2.48
N ALA A 944 -16.95 -109.16 1.93
CA ALA A 944 -17.98 -108.35 2.59
C ALA A 944 -19.45 -108.51 2.07
N ASN A 945 -19.80 -109.41 1.16
CA ASN A 945 -21.18 -109.47 0.60
C ASN A 945 -22.20 -110.29 1.45
N VAL A 946 -23.51 -110.00 1.28
CA VAL A 946 -24.68 -110.70 1.90
C VAL A 946 -25.65 -111.20 0.81
N THR A 947 -26.24 -112.39 0.98
CA THR A 947 -27.00 -113.09 -0.09
C THR A 947 -28.54 -113.11 0.05
N GLN A 948 -29.16 -112.35 0.97
CA GLN A 948 -30.63 -112.33 1.26
C GLN A 948 -31.40 -111.12 0.62
N THR A 949 -32.72 -111.21 0.31
CA THR A 949 -33.62 -110.15 -0.30
C THR A 949 -34.75 -109.61 0.64
N LEU A 950 -35.40 -108.46 0.34
CA LEU A 950 -36.38 -107.72 1.20
C LEU A 950 -37.90 -107.87 0.83
N THR A 951 -38.81 -107.92 1.83
CA THR A 951 -40.29 -108.05 1.66
C THR A 951 -41.11 -107.05 2.52
N LYS A 952 -42.19 -106.43 1.99
CA LYS A 952 -43.06 -105.45 2.71
C LYS A 952 -43.81 -106.13 3.86
N GLY A 953 -43.86 -105.49 5.03
CA GLY A 953 -44.44 -106.03 6.26
C GLY A 953 -43.54 -106.98 7.05
N THR A 954 -42.54 -107.62 6.40
CA THR A 954 -41.57 -108.52 7.07
C THR A 954 -40.21 -107.89 7.29
N ASN A 955 -39.64 -107.29 6.23
CA ASN A 955 -38.35 -106.63 6.30
C ASN A 955 -38.47 -105.10 6.23
N TYR A 956 -39.55 -104.53 5.69
CA TYR A 956 -39.74 -103.07 5.61
C TYR A 956 -41.21 -102.60 5.64
N SER A 957 -41.49 -101.33 5.94
CA SER A 957 -42.83 -100.70 5.95
C SER A 957 -42.88 -99.32 5.26
N LEU A 958 -44.03 -98.92 4.72
CA LEU A 958 -44.30 -97.60 4.09
C LEU A 958 -45.44 -96.85 4.81
N THR A 959 -45.24 -95.59 5.19
CA THR A 959 -46.25 -94.72 5.87
C THR A 959 -46.25 -93.28 5.32
N GLY A 960 -47.27 -92.46 5.62
CA GLY A 960 -47.30 -91.03 5.23
C GLY A 960 -48.31 -90.62 4.15
N PHE A 961 -49.19 -91.56 3.74
CA PHE A 961 -50.26 -91.30 2.77
C PHE A 961 -51.24 -90.22 3.24
N VAL A 962 -51.87 -89.51 2.30
CA VAL A 962 -53.06 -88.70 2.58
C VAL A 962 -54.17 -89.63 3.06
N THR A 963 -54.94 -89.20 4.05
CA THR A 963 -55.97 -90.01 4.72
C THR A 963 -56.94 -90.63 3.70
N GLY A 964 -57.01 -91.96 3.66
CA GLY A 964 -57.83 -92.73 2.71
C GLY A 964 -57.08 -93.34 1.52
N GLU A 965 -55.76 -93.10 1.37
CA GLU A 965 -54.93 -93.62 0.27
C GLU A 965 -53.85 -94.62 0.74
N GLY A 966 -53.22 -95.39 -0.19
CA GLY A 966 -51.96 -96.12 0.06
C GLY A 966 -51.97 -97.66 0.07
N THR A 967 -53.13 -98.30 -0.03
CA THR A 967 -53.27 -99.78 0.04
C THR A 967 -52.62 -100.54 -1.12
N GLY A 968 -52.38 -99.91 -2.26
CA GLY A 968 -51.81 -100.54 -3.47
C GLY A 968 -50.40 -100.09 -3.86
N ILE A 969 -49.62 -99.49 -2.95
CA ILE A 969 -48.30 -98.89 -3.26
C ILE A 969 -47.13 -99.60 -2.50
N GLU A 970 -46.12 -100.16 -3.21
CA GLU A 970 -45.01 -101.02 -2.66
C GLU A 970 -43.60 -100.79 -3.28
N LEU A 971 -42.52 -101.45 -2.80
CA LEU A 971 -41.13 -101.39 -3.35
C LEU A 971 -40.78 -102.50 -4.36
N SER A 972 -39.86 -102.21 -5.28
CA SER A 972 -39.16 -103.18 -6.16
C SER A 972 -38.05 -104.02 -5.44
N ALA A 973 -37.68 -105.21 -5.93
CA ALA A 973 -36.79 -106.20 -5.26
C ALA A 973 -35.25 -105.93 -5.35
N VAL A 974 -34.46 -106.15 -4.25
CA VAL A 974 -32.97 -105.86 -4.12
C VAL A 974 -32.19 -106.74 -3.07
N THR A 975 -30.83 -106.85 -3.12
CA THR A 975 -29.89 -107.55 -2.16
C THR A 975 -28.87 -106.61 -1.44
N GLY A 976 -28.09 -107.09 -0.42
CA GLY A 976 -27.26 -106.25 0.47
C GLY A 976 -25.75 -106.57 0.65
N LYS A 977 -24.97 -105.66 1.26
CA LYS A 977 -23.48 -105.74 1.40
C LYS A 977 -22.92 -105.09 2.69
N TYR A 978 -21.90 -105.67 3.32
CA TYR A 978 -21.11 -105.08 4.42
C TYR A 978 -20.12 -104.03 3.96
N ALA A 979 -19.77 -103.11 4.86
CA ALA A 979 -18.79 -102.06 4.60
C ALA A 979 -17.39 -102.60 4.27
N ASP A 980 -16.91 -103.61 4.99
CA ASP A 980 -15.57 -104.17 4.79
C ASP A 980 -15.47 -105.64 5.24
N LYS A 981 -14.37 -106.30 4.87
CA LYS A 981 -14.13 -107.72 5.12
C LYS A 981 -13.74 -108.07 6.57
N ASN A 982 -13.29 -107.12 7.39
CA ASN A 982 -12.61 -107.35 8.67
C ASN A 982 -13.53 -107.89 9.77
N ALA A 983 -12.95 -108.71 10.65
CA ALA A 983 -13.66 -109.34 11.75
C ALA A 983 -14.14 -108.33 12.80
N ALA A 984 -15.45 -108.12 12.88
CA ALA A 984 -16.13 -107.37 13.93
C ALA A 984 -17.58 -107.87 14.10
N ARG A 985 -18.14 -107.77 15.30
CA ARG A 985 -19.58 -108.03 15.53
C ARG A 985 -20.44 -106.87 15.01
N ASP A 986 -21.68 -107.17 14.65
CA ASP A 986 -22.76 -106.18 14.44
C ASP A 986 -22.48 -105.09 13.37
N LYS A 987 -21.70 -105.40 12.34
CA LYS A 987 -21.43 -104.56 11.17
C LYS A 987 -22.68 -104.26 10.35
N ALA A 988 -22.72 -103.08 9.74
CA ALA A 988 -23.85 -102.64 8.91
C ALA A 988 -23.93 -103.33 7.53
N VAL A 989 -25.14 -103.59 7.03
CA VAL A 989 -25.44 -104.19 5.72
C VAL A 989 -26.41 -103.32 4.93
N THR A 990 -26.03 -102.82 3.76
CA THR A 990 -26.83 -101.84 2.99
C THR A 990 -27.50 -102.44 1.74
N PHE A 991 -28.76 -102.08 1.50
CA PHE A 991 -29.61 -102.36 0.33
C PHE A 991 -29.97 -101.04 -0.39
N GLY A 992 -29.63 -100.87 -1.66
CA GLY A 992 -29.87 -99.61 -2.41
C GLY A 992 -30.71 -99.77 -3.68
N GLY A 993 -31.29 -98.67 -4.18
CA GLY A 993 -32.02 -98.60 -5.46
C GLY A 993 -33.56 -98.73 -5.36
N LEU A 994 -34.17 -98.24 -4.28
CA LEU A 994 -35.59 -98.49 -3.96
C LEU A 994 -36.55 -97.51 -4.70
N THR A 995 -37.63 -98.04 -5.31
CA THR A 995 -38.66 -97.28 -6.06
C THR A 995 -40.09 -97.75 -5.76
N LEU A 996 -41.11 -96.89 -5.93
CA LEU A 996 -42.54 -97.19 -5.72
C LEU A 996 -43.27 -97.64 -6.99
N THR A 997 -44.29 -98.47 -6.81
CA THR A 997 -45.25 -98.89 -7.87
C THR A 997 -46.69 -98.89 -7.34
N GLY A 998 -47.72 -98.62 -8.16
CA GLY A 998 -49.16 -98.63 -7.79
C GLY A 998 -50.01 -97.43 -8.28
N THR A 999 -51.35 -97.53 -8.27
CA THR A 999 -52.28 -96.45 -8.68
C THR A 999 -52.26 -95.28 -7.69
N GLY A 1000 -52.14 -94.04 -8.18
CA GLY A 1000 -51.96 -92.86 -7.33
C GLY A 1000 -50.53 -92.65 -6.83
N ALA A 1001 -49.58 -93.56 -7.15
CA ALA A 1001 -48.18 -93.42 -6.77
C ALA A 1001 -47.52 -92.14 -7.32
N GLY A 1002 -48.00 -91.58 -8.44
CA GLY A 1002 -47.51 -90.31 -8.98
C GLY A 1002 -47.76 -89.09 -8.09
N ASN A 1003 -48.69 -89.20 -7.14
CA ASN A 1003 -48.91 -88.20 -6.10
C ASN A 1003 -47.96 -88.37 -4.91
N TYR A 1004 -47.08 -89.38 -4.93
CA TYR A 1004 -46.16 -89.70 -3.84
C TYR A 1004 -44.71 -89.93 -4.28
N VAL A 1005 -43.77 -89.76 -3.36
CA VAL A 1005 -42.33 -90.08 -3.55
C VAL A 1005 -41.76 -90.75 -2.29
N LEU A 1006 -40.73 -91.58 -2.37
CA LEU A 1006 -40.09 -92.17 -1.18
C LEU A 1006 -39.13 -91.18 -0.52
N ASN A 1007 -39.11 -91.17 0.81
CA ASN A 1007 -38.10 -90.43 1.58
C ASN A 1007 -36.70 -91.06 1.52
N LYS A 1008 -36.59 -92.34 1.11
CA LYS A 1008 -35.32 -93.08 1.09
C LYS A 1008 -35.23 -93.97 -0.14
N THR A 1009 -34.04 -94.00 -0.71
CA THR A 1009 -33.66 -94.85 -1.84
C THR A 1009 -32.81 -96.05 -1.43
N ALA A 1010 -32.50 -96.21 -0.13
CA ALA A 1010 -31.72 -97.31 0.43
C ALA A 1010 -32.09 -97.62 1.90
N LEU A 1011 -31.82 -98.84 2.36
CA LEU A 1011 -32.01 -99.33 3.74
C LEU A 1011 -30.74 -100.00 4.27
N THR A 1012 -30.42 -99.87 5.55
CA THR A 1012 -29.22 -100.49 6.17
C THR A 1012 -29.56 -101.27 7.44
N GLY A 1013 -29.21 -102.56 7.51
CA GLY A 1013 -29.35 -103.46 8.67
C GLY A 1013 -27.99 -103.87 9.29
N THR A 1014 -27.90 -104.94 10.10
CA THR A 1014 -26.67 -105.32 10.85
C THR A 1014 -26.31 -106.84 10.83
N GLY A 1015 -25.03 -107.21 11.03
CA GLY A 1015 -24.50 -108.59 11.20
C GLY A 1015 -22.95 -108.69 11.45
N THR A 1016 -22.39 -109.84 11.79
CA THR A 1016 -21.03 -110.06 12.37
C THR A 1016 -20.01 -110.74 11.45
N ILE A 1017 -18.69 -110.53 11.64
CA ILE A 1017 -17.53 -111.26 11.07
C ILE A 1017 -16.51 -111.64 12.21
N ALA A 1018 -15.96 -112.87 12.31
CA ALA A 1018 -15.07 -113.35 13.42
C ALA A 1018 -13.57 -113.67 13.04
N ARG A 1019 -12.58 -113.60 13.98
CA ARG A 1019 -11.07 -113.64 13.83
C ARG A 1019 -10.36 -115.04 13.77
N ARG A 1020 -9.04 -115.13 13.38
CA ARG A 1020 -8.13 -116.32 13.14
C ARG A 1020 -6.81 -116.34 14.04
N ALA A 1021 -5.77 -117.24 13.95
CA ALA A 1021 -4.60 -117.39 14.94
C ALA A 1021 -3.14 -117.78 14.39
N LEU A 1022 -1.95 -117.47 15.07
CA LEU A 1022 -0.46 -117.50 14.63
C LEU A 1022 0.74 -117.93 15.65
N THR A 1023 2.06 -118.15 15.24
CA THR A 1023 3.35 -118.54 16.04
C THR A 1023 4.80 -117.98 15.58
N LEU A 1024 5.97 -118.01 16.34
CA LEU A 1024 7.31 -117.22 16.23
C LEU A 1024 8.72 -117.92 15.89
N GLY A 1025 9.75 -117.20 15.34
CA GLY A 1025 11.14 -117.65 14.90
C GLY A 1025 12.45 -116.83 15.31
N ALA A 1026 13.58 -116.82 14.53
CA ALA A 1026 14.98 -116.32 14.89
C ALA A 1026 15.28 -114.76 14.82
N VAL A 1027 16.37 -114.22 15.48
CA VAL A 1027 16.59 -112.77 15.88
C VAL A 1027 17.95 -112.07 15.50
N ALA A 1028 17.98 -110.73 15.31
CA ALA A 1028 19.09 -109.87 14.76
C ALA A 1028 20.03 -109.08 15.78
N ALA A 1029 21.12 -108.39 15.32
CA ALA A 1029 22.23 -107.72 16.10
C ALA A 1029 22.44 -106.16 15.86
N GLN A 1030 23.18 -105.38 16.71
CA GLN A 1030 23.27 -103.87 16.67
C GLN A 1030 24.53 -103.10 17.30
N SER A 1031 24.79 -101.77 17.12
CA SER A 1031 25.87 -100.92 17.78
C SER A 1031 25.51 -99.40 18.07
N LYS A 1032 26.27 -98.60 18.88
CA LYS A 1032 26.04 -97.14 19.25
C LYS A 1032 27.29 -96.23 19.55
N THR A 1033 27.11 -94.95 19.90
CA THR A 1033 28.15 -93.98 20.39
C THR A 1033 27.99 -93.70 21.90
N TYR A 1034 29.08 -93.33 22.56
CA TYR A 1034 29.22 -93.27 24.02
C TYR A 1034 28.38 -92.13 24.56
N ASP A 1035 27.57 -92.52 25.52
CA ASP A 1035 26.63 -91.70 26.23
C ASP A 1035 26.61 -92.07 27.72
N GLY A 1036 27.57 -92.89 28.15
CA GLY A 1036 27.67 -93.37 29.51
C GLY A 1036 26.61 -94.40 29.91
N LYS A 1037 25.87 -95.04 28.97
CA LYS A 1037 24.81 -96.03 29.28
C LYS A 1037 24.93 -97.34 28.48
N THR A 1038 24.42 -98.42 29.08
CA THR A 1038 24.29 -99.77 28.49
C THR A 1038 23.08 -99.94 27.55
N ASP A 1039 22.29 -98.90 27.26
CA ASP A 1039 21.00 -99.10 26.56
C ASP A 1039 21.17 -99.55 25.11
N ALA A 1040 20.45 -100.61 24.73
CA ALA A 1040 20.29 -101.09 23.37
C ALA A 1040 18.85 -100.86 22.87
N ASP A 1041 18.70 -100.82 21.56
CA ASP A 1041 17.49 -100.52 20.85
C ASP A 1041 16.64 -101.78 20.63
N ALA A 1042 15.49 -101.82 21.31
CA ALA A 1042 14.50 -102.87 21.20
C ALA A 1042 13.86 -102.92 19.80
N SER A 1043 13.80 -101.77 19.10
CA SER A 1043 13.17 -101.65 17.78
C SER A 1043 13.91 -102.42 16.69
N LYS A 1044 15.17 -102.78 16.93
CA LYS A 1044 15.96 -103.64 16.05
C LYS A 1044 15.63 -105.13 16.20
N PHE A 1045 14.65 -105.48 17.04
CA PHE A 1045 14.12 -106.83 17.12
C PHE A 1045 13.36 -107.23 15.86
N GLY A 1046 13.64 -108.42 15.33
CA GLY A 1046 12.87 -109.01 14.24
C GLY A 1046 12.90 -110.54 14.27
N ALA A 1047 11.73 -111.17 14.06
CA ALA A 1047 11.52 -112.63 14.00
C ALA A 1047 10.36 -113.03 13.04
N VAL A 1048 10.35 -114.28 12.54
CA VAL A 1048 9.41 -114.80 11.52
C VAL A 1048 8.09 -115.36 12.13
N LEU A 1049 6.92 -115.25 11.44
CA LEU A 1049 5.57 -115.71 11.88
C LEU A 1049 4.86 -116.73 10.96
N ALA A 1050 4.12 -117.72 11.52
CA ALA A 1050 3.36 -118.74 10.76
C ALA A 1050 1.82 -118.74 11.03
N GLY A 1051 0.97 -118.92 9.99
CA GLY A 1051 -0.50 -119.11 10.05
C GLY A 1051 -1.42 -118.04 9.41
N ALA A 1052 -0.86 -117.00 8.77
CA ALA A 1052 -1.61 -115.86 8.25
C ALA A 1052 -2.25 -116.11 6.87
N VAL A 1053 -3.41 -115.49 6.57
CA VAL A 1053 -4.02 -115.49 5.23
C VAL A 1053 -3.07 -114.77 4.27
N ALA A 1054 -2.84 -115.38 3.11
CA ALA A 1054 -1.91 -114.86 2.12
C ALA A 1054 -2.30 -113.43 1.69
N GLY A 1055 -1.34 -112.51 1.80
CA GLY A 1055 -1.54 -111.08 1.52
C GLY A 1055 -1.73 -110.22 2.76
N ASP A 1056 -2.00 -110.81 3.93
CA ASP A 1056 -2.15 -110.05 5.18
C ASP A 1056 -0.78 -109.65 5.76
N ARG A 1057 -0.70 -108.44 6.29
CA ARG A 1057 0.52 -107.86 6.89
C ARG A 1057 0.51 -108.00 8.40
N VAL A 1058 1.31 -108.95 8.90
CA VAL A 1058 1.49 -109.23 10.34
C VAL A 1058 2.94 -109.64 10.64
N THR A 1059 3.57 -109.04 11.67
CA THR A 1059 4.98 -109.25 12.10
C THR A 1059 5.08 -109.32 13.63
N ALA A 1060 6.25 -109.66 14.19
CA ALA A 1060 6.50 -109.68 15.64
C ALA A 1060 7.58 -108.65 16.06
N THR A 1061 7.32 -107.91 17.13
CA THR A 1061 8.19 -106.84 17.67
C THR A 1061 8.50 -107.09 19.15
N ALA A 1062 9.60 -106.54 19.70
CA ALA A 1062 9.93 -106.59 21.13
C ALA A 1062 10.06 -105.17 21.72
N THR A 1063 9.86 -105.03 23.03
CA THR A 1063 9.77 -103.73 23.70
C THR A 1063 10.98 -103.35 24.57
N GLY A 1064 11.85 -104.29 24.95
CA GLY A 1064 13.07 -103.99 25.73
C GLY A 1064 14.35 -104.53 25.08
N ALA A 1065 15.47 -103.79 25.19
CA ALA A 1065 16.82 -104.23 24.82
C ALA A 1065 17.93 -103.53 25.62
N THR A 1066 19.02 -104.23 25.99
CA THR A 1066 20.19 -103.64 26.68
C THR A 1066 21.51 -104.28 26.26
N TYR A 1067 22.55 -103.47 26.06
CA TYR A 1067 23.96 -103.89 25.98
C TYR A 1067 24.48 -104.32 27.36
N ASN A 1068 25.59 -105.03 27.34
CA ASN A 1068 26.24 -105.56 28.54
C ASN A 1068 27.23 -104.58 29.22
N ASP A 1069 27.77 -103.56 28.55
CA ASP A 1069 28.65 -102.54 29.16
C ASP A 1069 28.42 -101.15 28.52
N LYS A 1070 28.71 -100.08 29.28
CA LYS A 1070 28.52 -98.68 28.86
C LYS A 1070 29.76 -98.02 28.28
N ASN A 1071 30.96 -98.47 28.66
CA ASN A 1071 32.21 -97.87 28.20
C ASN A 1071 32.55 -98.39 26.80
N VAL A 1072 33.11 -97.52 25.95
CA VAL A 1072 33.49 -97.84 24.57
C VAL A 1072 34.25 -99.17 24.47
N ALA A 1073 35.15 -99.44 25.42
CA ALA A 1073 35.98 -100.65 25.43
C ALA A 1073 35.26 -101.96 25.88
N GLY A 1074 34.04 -101.93 26.42
CA GLY A 1074 33.41 -103.08 27.11
C GLY A 1074 32.19 -103.79 26.46
N ALA A 1075 31.58 -103.24 25.40
CA ALA A 1075 30.27 -103.70 24.90
C ALA A 1075 30.32 -104.84 23.81
N SER A 1076 29.53 -105.93 23.95
CA SER A 1076 29.42 -107.12 23.04
C SER A 1076 28.04 -107.84 22.82
N ARG A 1077 26.97 -107.76 23.66
CA ARG A 1077 25.70 -108.56 23.54
C ARG A 1077 24.39 -107.84 23.95
N ILE A 1078 23.20 -108.31 23.48
CA ILE A 1078 21.85 -107.71 23.69
C ILE A 1078 20.75 -108.71 24.07
N ASN A 1079 19.88 -108.37 25.03
CA ASN A 1079 18.73 -109.20 25.43
C ASN A 1079 17.38 -108.52 25.14
N TYR A 1080 16.42 -109.22 24.51
CA TYR A 1080 15.09 -108.70 24.12
C TYR A 1080 13.91 -109.25 24.95
N THR A 1081 12.95 -108.39 25.33
CA THR A 1081 11.74 -108.77 26.08
C THR A 1081 10.47 -108.11 25.52
N GLY A 1082 9.30 -108.71 25.75
CA GLY A 1082 8.00 -108.14 25.42
C GLY A 1082 7.55 -108.37 23.97
N VAL A 1083 7.65 -109.60 23.48
CA VAL A 1083 7.33 -109.93 22.08
C VAL A 1083 5.81 -109.99 21.83
N ALA A 1084 5.30 -109.35 20.78
CA ALA A 1084 3.88 -109.34 20.39
C ALA A 1084 3.66 -109.19 18.87
N LEU A 1085 2.44 -109.48 18.37
CA LEU A 1085 2.06 -109.24 16.96
C LEU A 1085 1.84 -107.76 16.69
N ALA A 1086 2.33 -107.32 15.55
CA ALA A 1086 2.08 -106.02 14.97
C ALA A 1086 1.67 -106.19 13.50
N GLY A 1087 1.18 -105.12 12.89
CA GLY A 1087 0.75 -105.10 11.48
C GLY A 1087 -0.74 -104.84 11.34
N THR A 1088 -1.12 -104.33 10.16
CA THR A 1088 -2.49 -103.86 9.89
C THR A 1088 -3.54 -104.94 10.01
N ASP A 1089 -3.15 -106.18 9.72
CA ASP A 1089 -4.06 -107.31 9.74
C ASP A 1089 -3.99 -108.11 11.04
N ALA A 1090 -3.08 -107.76 11.96
CA ALA A 1090 -2.93 -108.46 13.24
C ALA A 1090 -4.25 -108.54 14.03
N GLY A 1091 -5.12 -107.53 13.89
CA GLY A 1091 -6.45 -107.50 14.49
C GLY A 1091 -7.43 -108.53 13.91
N ASN A 1092 -7.09 -109.21 12.82
CA ASN A 1092 -7.83 -110.37 12.32
C ASN A 1092 -7.25 -111.70 12.87
N TYR A 1093 -6.16 -111.64 13.66
CA TYR A 1093 -5.39 -112.80 14.17
C TYR A 1093 -5.12 -112.77 15.70
N THR A 1094 -4.40 -113.79 16.24
CA THR A 1094 -3.93 -113.94 17.65
C THR A 1094 -2.54 -114.66 17.74
N LEU A 1095 -1.64 -114.39 18.73
CA LEU A 1095 -0.29 -115.05 18.96
C LEU A 1095 0.02 -115.25 20.46
N ALA A 1096 0.88 -116.24 20.81
CA ALA A 1096 1.15 -116.66 22.20
C ALA A 1096 2.54 -116.35 22.87
N ALA A 1097 3.66 -116.02 22.19
CA ALA A 1097 5.03 -115.96 22.81
C ALA A 1097 5.60 -114.52 23.09
N ILE A 1098 6.52 -114.35 24.08
CA ILE A 1098 6.87 -113.02 24.69
C ILE A 1098 8.38 -112.58 24.95
N ALA A 1099 9.48 -113.31 24.65
CA ALA A 1099 10.90 -112.82 24.86
C ALA A 1099 12.01 -113.50 23.98
N ALA A 1100 13.23 -112.91 23.81
CA ALA A 1100 14.37 -113.41 22.95
C ALA A 1100 15.81 -112.74 23.15
N GLN A 1101 16.90 -113.09 22.42
CA GLN A 1101 18.29 -112.50 22.56
C GLN A 1101 19.09 -112.28 21.24
N GLY A 1102 20.08 -111.33 21.18
CA GLY A 1102 20.95 -110.89 20.03
C GLY A 1102 22.35 -110.27 20.40
N ALA A 1103 23.14 -109.65 19.48
CA ALA A 1103 24.58 -109.22 19.68
C ALA A 1103 24.90 -107.68 19.49
N GLY A 1104 25.97 -107.02 20.08
CA GLY A 1104 26.35 -105.57 19.80
C GLY A 1104 27.53 -104.72 20.46
N SER A 1105 27.90 -103.45 20.02
CA SER A 1105 29.11 -102.57 20.43
C SER A 1105 28.99 -100.98 20.55
N ILE A 1106 29.99 -100.15 21.05
CA ILE A 1106 29.96 -98.63 21.35
C ILE A 1106 31.18 -97.72 20.83
N THR A 1107 31.06 -96.38 20.55
CA THR A 1107 32.11 -95.36 20.03
C THR A 1107 32.23 -93.97 20.77
N HIS A 1108 33.08 -92.94 20.47
CA HIS A 1108 33.30 -91.67 21.30
C HIS A 1108 32.42 -90.40 20.98
N ARG A 1109 32.23 -89.41 21.90
CA ARG A 1109 31.34 -88.19 21.83
C ARG A 1109 32.08 -86.83 21.68
N ASP A 1110 31.40 -85.70 21.36
CA ASP A 1110 31.99 -84.33 21.17
C ASP A 1110 31.58 -83.29 22.26
N LEU A 1111 32.39 -82.23 22.50
CA LEU A 1111 32.20 -81.14 23.48
C LEU A 1111 32.68 -79.77 22.94
N THR A 1112 31.98 -78.66 23.17
CA THR A 1112 32.22 -77.33 22.56
C THR A 1112 32.35 -76.18 23.59
N LEU A 1113 33.25 -75.21 23.40
CA LEU A 1113 33.53 -74.08 24.31
C LEU A 1113 33.04 -72.71 23.77
N THR A 1114 32.30 -71.93 24.56
CA THR A 1114 31.66 -70.64 24.19
C THR A 1114 32.05 -69.49 25.13
N ALA A 1115 32.44 -68.33 24.63
CA ALA A 1115 32.85 -67.15 25.41
C ALA A 1115 31.71 -66.13 25.63
N ASP A 1116 31.80 -65.33 26.70
CA ASP A 1116 30.86 -64.25 27.06
C ASP A 1116 31.25 -62.89 26.47
N ALA A 1117 30.27 -62.05 26.15
CA ALA A 1117 30.47 -60.76 25.50
C ALA A 1117 30.94 -59.63 26.45
N ARG A 1118 31.92 -58.80 26.06
CA ARG A 1118 32.48 -57.69 26.88
C ARG A 1118 32.79 -56.40 26.08
N SER A 1119 32.96 -55.24 26.74
CA SER A 1119 33.38 -53.98 26.07
C SER A 1119 34.16 -52.98 26.94
N ILE A 1120 34.94 -52.06 26.31
CA ILE A 1120 35.72 -50.96 26.96
C ILE A 1120 35.79 -49.68 26.11
N VAL A 1121 36.25 -48.55 26.67
CA VAL A 1121 36.70 -47.34 25.91
C VAL A 1121 38.22 -47.39 25.67
N GLN A 1122 38.72 -46.89 24.55
CA GLN A 1122 40.11 -47.04 24.10
C GLN A 1122 41.06 -46.38 25.10
N GLY A 1123 41.95 -47.17 25.68
CA GLY A 1123 42.83 -46.76 26.77
C GLY A 1123 42.38 -47.24 28.16
N GLU A 1124 41.13 -47.69 28.34
CA GLU A 1124 40.69 -48.34 29.59
C GLU A 1124 41.17 -49.79 29.70
N ALA A 1125 41.49 -50.28 30.90
CA ALA A 1125 41.99 -51.64 31.09
C ALA A 1125 40.99 -52.71 30.58
N LEU A 1126 41.51 -53.79 29.97
CA LEU A 1126 40.69 -54.90 29.46
C LEU A 1126 39.90 -55.60 30.59
N PRO A 1127 38.67 -56.06 30.32
CA PRO A 1127 37.87 -56.81 31.28
C PRO A 1127 38.31 -58.28 31.35
N SER A 1128 37.93 -58.98 32.41
CA SER A 1128 38.11 -60.44 32.48
C SER A 1128 37.18 -61.17 31.51
N PHE A 1129 37.71 -62.13 30.76
CA PHE A 1129 36.95 -62.96 29.82
C PHE A 1129 36.50 -64.27 30.47
N THR A 1130 35.22 -64.61 30.31
CA THR A 1130 34.57 -65.81 30.85
C THR A 1130 33.80 -66.53 29.75
N GLY A 1131 33.31 -67.74 30.02
CA GLY A 1131 32.55 -68.55 29.06
C GLY A 1131 32.14 -69.91 29.64
N ARG A 1132 31.62 -70.82 28.80
CA ARG A 1132 31.07 -72.13 29.17
C ARG A 1132 31.39 -73.27 28.18
N ALA A 1133 31.43 -74.52 28.64
CA ALA A 1133 31.50 -75.72 27.79
C ALA A 1133 30.17 -76.48 27.72
N GLU A 1134 29.84 -76.99 26.54
CA GLU A 1134 28.59 -77.69 26.25
C GLU A 1134 28.83 -78.95 25.43
N GLY A 1135 28.16 -80.06 25.74
CA GLY A 1135 28.28 -81.34 25.01
C GLY A 1135 28.72 -82.56 25.84
N PHE A 1136 28.90 -82.38 27.15
CA PHE A 1136 29.11 -83.50 28.06
C PHE A 1136 27.96 -84.51 27.93
N ALA A 1137 28.28 -85.80 28.03
CA ALA A 1137 27.28 -86.85 28.17
C ALA A 1137 26.53 -86.60 29.47
N ASP A 1138 25.24 -86.92 29.47
CA ASP A 1138 24.33 -86.49 30.52
C ASP A 1138 24.86 -86.86 31.92
N GLY A 1139 24.92 -85.86 32.80
CA GLY A 1139 25.40 -86.02 34.18
C GLY A 1139 26.91 -85.81 34.36
N GLU A 1140 27.65 -85.61 33.27
CA GLU A 1140 29.05 -85.23 33.28
C GLU A 1140 29.20 -83.70 33.06
N ASP A 1141 30.27 -83.11 33.60
CA ASP A 1141 30.63 -81.70 33.42
C ASP A 1141 32.16 -81.54 33.38
N GLU A 1142 32.67 -80.31 33.41
CA GLU A 1142 34.11 -80.00 33.33
C GLU A 1142 35.00 -80.81 34.28
N ARG A 1143 34.45 -81.33 35.39
CA ARG A 1143 35.17 -82.21 36.33
C ARG A 1143 35.67 -83.49 35.67
N VAL A 1144 35.04 -83.99 34.60
CA VAL A 1144 35.53 -85.17 33.86
C VAL A 1144 36.90 -84.95 33.20
N PHE A 1145 37.41 -83.71 33.20
CA PHE A 1145 38.76 -83.38 32.74
C PHE A 1145 39.74 -82.89 33.84
N GLY A 1146 39.34 -82.81 35.11
CA GLY A 1146 40.23 -82.47 36.23
C GLY A 1146 40.64 -80.99 36.34
N THR A 1147 41.81 -80.70 36.95
CA THR A 1147 42.28 -79.33 37.33
C THR A 1147 42.64 -78.39 36.18
N GLY A 1148 42.63 -78.86 34.93
CA GLY A 1148 43.02 -78.08 33.75
C GLY A 1148 42.12 -76.88 33.46
N GLY A 1149 40.89 -76.88 34.00
CA GLY A 1149 39.92 -75.78 33.93
C GLY A 1149 39.48 -75.41 32.51
N ILE A 1150 38.30 -74.82 32.39
CA ILE A 1150 37.91 -74.15 31.15
C ILE A 1150 38.28 -72.67 31.30
N THR A 1151 39.09 -72.14 30.39
CA THR A 1151 39.52 -70.73 30.41
C THR A 1151 39.19 -70.05 29.10
N PHE A 1152 38.88 -68.75 29.16
CA PHE A 1152 38.54 -67.91 28.00
C PHE A 1152 39.41 -66.66 27.99
N GLY A 1153 39.88 -66.24 26.81
CA GLY A 1153 40.73 -65.06 26.68
C GLY A 1153 40.83 -64.54 25.26
N THR A 1154 41.37 -63.33 25.12
CA THR A 1154 41.67 -62.69 23.82
C THR A 1154 43.14 -62.30 23.73
N THR A 1155 43.63 -62.03 22.52
CA THR A 1155 45.01 -61.59 22.27
C THR A 1155 45.15 -60.08 22.09
N LEU A 1156 44.06 -59.31 22.20
CA LEU A 1156 44.00 -57.86 22.00
C LEU A 1156 44.48 -57.07 23.21
N THR A 1157 44.73 -55.77 23.00
CA THR A 1157 45.18 -54.77 23.99
C THR A 1157 44.18 -53.62 24.10
N ASN A 1158 44.26 -52.79 25.14
CA ASN A 1158 43.32 -51.71 25.37
C ASN A 1158 43.48 -50.48 24.45
N THR A 1159 44.52 -50.43 23.62
CA THR A 1159 44.78 -49.34 22.68
C THR A 1159 44.37 -49.68 21.23
N ASP A 1160 43.89 -50.89 20.99
CA ASP A 1160 43.42 -51.34 19.66
C ASP A 1160 42.23 -50.50 19.17
N THR A 1161 42.13 -50.34 17.84
CA THR A 1161 41.13 -49.47 17.21
C THR A 1161 39.71 -49.82 17.66
N PRO A 1162 38.85 -48.81 17.91
CA PRO A 1162 37.45 -49.05 18.26
C PRO A 1162 36.76 -49.99 17.26
N GLY A 1163 36.19 -51.11 17.73
CA GLY A 1163 35.67 -52.22 16.91
C GLY A 1163 35.32 -53.50 17.71
N SER A 1164 34.81 -54.55 17.05
CA SER A 1164 34.36 -55.82 17.68
C SER A 1164 35.23 -57.03 17.29
N TYR A 1165 35.48 -57.95 18.23
CA TYR A 1165 36.57 -58.95 18.20
C TYR A 1165 36.27 -60.26 18.97
N GLY A 1166 37.12 -61.28 18.83
CA GLY A 1166 36.87 -62.63 19.38
C GLY A 1166 37.59 -62.99 20.69
N VAL A 1167 37.04 -64.01 21.37
CA VAL A 1167 37.51 -64.60 22.64
C VAL A 1167 37.55 -66.13 22.50
N THR A 1168 38.69 -66.79 22.74
CA THR A 1168 38.86 -68.26 22.56
C THR A 1168 38.81 -69.00 23.90
N GLY A 1169 38.07 -70.12 23.95
CA GLY A 1169 38.02 -71.04 25.09
C GLY A 1169 39.06 -72.17 25.00
N ARG A 1170 39.54 -72.69 26.13
CA ARG A 1170 40.45 -73.86 26.19
C ARG A 1170 40.13 -74.75 27.39
N ILE A 1171 40.28 -76.07 27.26
CA ILE A 1171 40.35 -77.01 28.40
C ILE A 1171 41.82 -77.40 28.58
N GLY A 1172 42.47 -76.89 29.63
CA GLY A 1172 43.93 -76.88 29.70
C GLY A 1172 44.55 -76.14 28.50
N SER A 1173 45.41 -76.80 27.72
CA SER A 1173 45.99 -76.26 26.48
C SER A 1173 45.16 -76.57 25.22
N THR A 1174 44.12 -77.42 25.31
CA THR A 1174 43.38 -77.93 24.14
C THR A 1174 42.20 -77.03 23.81
N SER A 1175 42.27 -76.35 22.67
CA SER A 1175 41.13 -75.63 22.07
C SER A 1175 40.32 -76.49 21.09
N ASP A 1176 40.85 -77.65 20.62
CA ASP A 1176 40.20 -78.58 19.66
C ASP A 1176 40.86 -80.01 19.70
N GLY A 1177 40.11 -81.14 19.83
CA GLY A 1177 40.66 -82.54 19.85
C GLY A 1177 40.00 -83.61 20.78
N VAL A 1178 40.37 -84.92 20.72
CA VAL A 1178 39.77 -86.02 21.54
C VAL A 1178 40.43 -86.17 22.92
N LEU A 1179 39.63 -86.30 23.99
CA LEU A 1179 40.07 -86.54 25.36
C LEU A 1179 39.05 -87.40 26.13
N GLY A 1180 39.45 -88.59 26.58
CA GLY A 1180 38.57 -89.54 27.25
C GLY A 1180 37.45 -90.05 26.33
N ASN A 1181 36.21 -90.01 26.83
CA ASN A 1181 35.05 -90.34 26.01
C ASN A 1181 34.61 -89.18 25.08
N TYR A 1182 35.33 -88.05 25.08
CA TYR A 1182 34.92 -86.79 24.44
C TYR A 1182 35.87 -86.26 23.36
N ARG A 1183 35.41 -85.24 22.62
CA ARG A 1183 36.15 -84.50 21.58
C ARG A 1183 35.81 -83.01 21.57
N ILE A 1184 36.75 -82.17 22.02
CA ILE A 1184 36.68 -80.72 22.27
C ILE A 1184 36.63 -79.87 20.99
N ARG A 1185 35.86 -78.76 20.97
CA ARG A 1185 35.64 -77.78 19.85
C ARG A 1185 35.34 -76.34 20.37
N GLN A 1186 35.33 -75.31 19.51
CA GLN A 1186 34.94 -73.90 19.85
C GLN A 1186 33.56 -73.50 19.26
N ALA A 1187 32.83 -72.62 19.94
CA ALA A 1187 31.55 -72.08 19.47
C ALA A 1187 31.71 -70.87 18.54
N ALA A 1188 30.78 -70.70 17.60
CA ALA A 1188 30.91 -69.72 16.53
C ALA A 1188 30.83 -68.25 17.00
N GLY A 1189 29.98 -67.92 17.98
CA GLY A 1189 29.78 -66.54 18.48
C GLY A 1189 30.99 -65.96 19.22
N ASN A 1190 31.94 -66.83 19.59
CA ASN A 1190 33.21 -66.46 20.20
C ASN A 1190 34.00 -65.48 19.36
N ALA A 1191 33.81 -65.46 18.04
CA ALA A 1191 34.57 -64.61 17.12
C ALA A 1191 34.28 -63.10 17.27
N ASN A 1192 33.15 -62.70 17.88
CA ASN A 1192 32.73 -61.29 18.03
C ASN A 1192 32.39 -60.92 19.49
N ALA A 1193 32.90 -61.67 20.47
CA ALA A 1193 32.54 -61.56 21.87
C ALA A 1193 33.23 -60.39 22.63
N PHE A 1194 33.96 -59.46 22.00
CA PHE A 1194 34.59 -58.33 22.69
C PHE A 1194 34.62 -57.03 21.87
N THR A 1195 34.26 -55.87 22.42
CA THR A 1195 34.14 -54.59 21.67
C THR A 1195 34.85 -53.38 22.33
N ILE A 1196 35.58 -52.55 21.57
CA ILE A 1196 36.30 -51.34 22.05
C ILE A 1196 35.67 -50.05 21.46
N TYR A 1197 35.48 -48.97 22.24
CA TYR A 1197 34.95 -47.64 21.86
C TYR A 1197 36.07 -46.54 21.88
N ALA A 1198 35.94 -45.33 21.31
CA ALA A 1198 37.02 -44.29 21.21
C ALA A 1198 37.14 -43.31 22.42
N ALA A 1199 38.31 -42.70 22.71
CA ALA A 1199 38.56 -41.82 23.89
C ALA A 1199 38.67 -40.29 23.63
N ASP A 1200 38.31 -39.46 24.64
CA ASP A 1200 38.39 -37.97 24.66
C ASP A 1200 39.81 -37.42 24.95
N LEU A 1201 40.25 -36.30 24.30
CA LEU A 1201 41.58 -35.65 24.49
C LEU A 1201 41.50 -34.22 25.08
N PRO A 1202 42.20 -33.93 26.21
CA PRO A 1202 42.43 -32.57 26.74
C PRO A 1202 43.87 -32.04 26.53
N GLY A 1203 44.04 -30.89 25.86
CA GLY A 1203 45.19 -29.96 25.98
C GLY A 1203 46.46 -30.16 25.11
N GLY A 1204 46.77 -29.17 24.25
CA GLY A 1204 48.17 -28.72 24.01
C GLY A 1204 48.87 -29.05 22.68
N ILE A 1205 48.78 -28.10 21.75
CA ILE A 1205 49.79 -27.66 20.77
C ILE A 1205 50.04 -28.52 19.50
N LEU A 1206 49.68 -27.87 18.40
CA LEU A 1206 50.14 -27.98 17.01
C LEU A 1206 49.60 -29.10 16.14
N ALA A 1207 49.02 -28.60 15.03
CA ALA A 1207 49.08 -29.16 13.69
C ALA A 1207 48.29 -30.46 13.51
N SER A 1208 47.42 -30.60 12.54
CA SER A 1208 47.12 -29.87 11.32
C SER A 1208 45.77 -30.46 10.92
N LEU A 1209 44.78 -29.63 10.60
CA LEU A 1209 44.41 -29.43 9.20
C LEU A 1209 43.48 -30.56 8.70
N VAL A 1210 42.55 -30.16 7.83
CA VAL A 1210 41.87 -31.00 6.84
C VAL A 1210 40.57 -31.63 7.35
N GLN A 1211 39.45 -30.90 7.22
CA GLN A 1211 38.41 -31.12 6.19
C GLN A 1211 37.22 -31.85 6.82
N ASP A 1212 35.94 -31.56 6.57
CA ASP A 1212 35.31 -30.67 5.61
C ASP A 1212 33.85 -30.47 6.03
N ALA A 1213 33.32 -29.29 5.69
CA ALA A 1213 31.90 -28.92 5.55
C ALA A 1213 31.11 -28.46 6.80
N THR A 1214 31.07 -27.13 6.99
CA THR A 1214 29.90 -26.39 7.52
C THR A 1214 28.74 -26.36 6.51
N PRO A 1215 27.49 -26.20 6.96
CA PRO A 1215 26.90 -24.86 6.78
C PRO A 1215 26.01 -24.34 7.95
N ARG A 1216 26.26 -23.06 8.31
CA ARG A 1216 25.34 -21.95 8.71
C ARG A 1216 24.63 -22.02 10.08
N PHE A 1217 24.44 -20.95 10.89
CA PHE A 1217 24.79 -19.50 10.96
C PHE A 1217 24.58 -19.08 12.43
N ASP A 1218 25.38 -18.19 13.02
CA ASP A 1218 24.85 -16.99 13.72
C ASP A 1218 25.93 -15.98 14.19
N MET A 1219 25.56 -14.69 14.13
CA MET A 1219 26.08 -13.47 14.76
C MET A 1219 27.54 -13.00 14.55
N GLY A 1220 27.70 -11.99 13.69
CA GLY A 1220 28.79 -11.03 13.74
C GLY A 1220 28.35 -9.70 14.37
N PHE A 1221 28.62 -9.55 15.67
CA PHE A 1221 28.93 -8.30 16.40
C PHE A 1221 27.88 -7.17 16.50
N GLU A 1222 27.14 -7.14 17.62
CA GLU A 1222 27.13 -5.98 18.53
C GLU A 1222 28.33 -6.15 19.52
N ARG A 1223 28.92 -5.07 20.04
CA ARG A 1223 29.93 -5.09 21.13
C ARG A 1223 29.57 -3.94 22.10
N GLU A 1224 28.70 -4.05 23.12
CA GLU A 1224 28.05 -5.19 23.79
C GLU A 1224 26.51 -5.05 23.82
N VAL A 1225 25.83 -6.17 23.53
CA VAL A 1225 24.42 -6.43 23.84
C VAL A 1225 24.30 -6.69 25.35
N TYR A 1226 23.40 -6.01 26.04
CA TYR A 1226 22.82 -6.57 27.26
C TYR A 1226 21.56 -7.34 26.90
N VAL A 1227 21.51 -8.65 27.17
CA VAL A 1227 20.23 -9.35 27.27
C VAL A 1227 20.11 -9.98 28.66
N PHE A 1228 19.23 -9.36 29.46
CA PHE A 1228 18.60 -9.81 30.70
C PHE A 1228 19.52 -10.39 31.82
N GLY A 1229 20.05 -9.44 32.62
CA GLY A 1229 20.71 -9.65 33.91
C GLY A 1229 22.03 -8.86 34.04
N LEU A 1230 21.97 -7.53 34.27
CA LEU A 1230 23.10 -6.55 34.43
C LEU A 1230 24.36 -7.05 35.22
N PRO A 1231 25.62 -6.45 35.14
CA PRO A 1231 26.09 -5.12 34.58
C PRO A 1231 27.54 -4.99 33.90
N ARG A 1232 27.69 -4.22 32.78
CA ARG A 1232 28.77 -3.26 32.25
C ARG A 1232 29.98 -3.57 31.26
N PRO A 1233 30.34 -2.63 30.28
CA PRO A 1233 31.06 -2.83 28.94
C PRO A 1233 32.31 -1.91 28.53
N VAL A 1234 33.14 -2.18 27.44
CA VAL A 1234 34.08 -1.24 26.60
C VAL A 1234 34.72 -1.82 25.23
N PRO A 1235 35.44 -1.10 24.26
CA PRO A 1235 35.35 -1.18 22.73
C PRO A 1235 36.67 -1.33 21.83
N THR A 1236 36.66 -0.99 20.50
CA THR A 1236 37.54 -1.47 19.35
C THR A 1236 38.16 -0.46 18.32
N ALA A 1237 39.29 -0.78 17.63
CA ALA A 1237 39.85 -0.08 16.43
C ALA A 1237 40.48 -0.97 15.31
N THR A 1238 40.16 -0.65 14.03
CA THR A 1238 40.84 -0.82 12.69
C THR A 1238 41.06 -2.22 12.02
N LEU A 1239 40.36 -2.51 10.89
CA LEU A 1239 40.74 -3.56 9.91
C LEU A 1239 40.14 -3.31 8.50
N GLY A 1240 40.94 -3.57 7.44
CA GLY A 1240 40.59 -3.39 6.03
C GLY A 1240 40.12 -4.67 5.29
N ILE A 1241 39.24 -4.44 4.31
CA ILE A 1241 38.89 -5.19 3.07
C ILE A 1241 38.64 -6.72 3.13
N TYR A 1242 37.36 -7.07 2.91
CA TYR A 1242 36.74 -8.38 2.64
C TYR A 1242 37.04 -8.91 1.21
N ARG A 1243 36.95 -10.22 0.90
CA ARG A 1243 35.74 -10.98 0.45
C ARG A 1243 36.15 -12.44 0.10
N PHE A 1244 35.36 -13.52 0.11
CA PHE A 1244 34.07 -13.93 0.70
C PHE A 1244 33.89 -15.44 0.40
N ALA A 1245 33.27 -16.19 1.32
CA ALA A 1245 32.17 -17.14 1.08
C ALA A 1245 31.65 -17.62 2.46
N ALA A 1246 30.36 -17.71 2.81
CA ALA A 1246 29.12 -17.63 2.04
C ALA A 1246 27.96 -16.98 2.85
N ALA A 1247 27.54 -15.78 2.41
CA ALA A 1247 26.16 -15.26 2.27
C ALA A 1247 25.15 -15.22 3.44
N ARG A 1248 25.09 -14.03 4.07
CA ARG A 1248 23.93 -13.20 4.54
C ARG A 1248 23.40 -13.42 5.96
N ASP A 1249 23.08 -12.41 6.80
CA ASP A 1249 23.22 -10.93 6.83
C ASP A 1249 22.86 -10.45 8.27
N ILE A 1250 23.17 -9.18 8.62
CA ILE A 1250 22.86 -8.37 9.84
C ILE A 1250 24.08 -8.25 10.79
N SER A 1251 24.88 -7.16 10.88
CA SER A 1251 24.68 -5.69 11.14
C SER A 1251 24.10 -5.40 12.54
N ILE A 1252 24.83 -4.87 13.53
CA ILE A 1252 25.11 -3.42 13.70
C ILE A 1252 26.10 -3.18 14.88
N GLU A 1253 27.04 -2.27 14.62
CA GLU A 1253 27.65 -1.20 15.45
C GLU A 1253 27.69 -1.31 16.99
N GLY A 1254 28.91 -1.27 17.55
CA GLY A 1254 29.21 -0.82 18.91
C GLY A 1254 30.10 0.42 18.89
N VAL A 1255 29.70 1.43 19.68
CA VAL A 1255 30.18 2.81 19.84
C VAL A 1255 31.66 2.96 20.30
N ARG A 1256 32.26 4.11 19.92
CA ARG A 1256 33.57 4.71 20.33
C ARG A 1256 33.74 4.91 21.85
N LEU A 1257 35.01 4.87 22.33
CA LEU A 1257 35.68 5.57 23.47
C LEU A 1257 37.00 4.80 23.73
N ASP A 1258 38.23 5.26 23.47
CA ASP A 1258 38.86 6.58 23.66
C ASP A 1258 39.44 7.20 22.37
#